data_AF-A0A2R6WQ21-F1
#
_entry.id   AF-A0A2R6WQ21-F1
#
_cell.length_a   1.000
_cell.length_b   1.000
_cell.length_c   1.000
_cell.angle_alpha   90.00
_cell.angle_beta   90.00
_cell.angle_gamma   90.00
#
_symmetry.space_group_name_H-M   'P 1'
#
loop_
_entity.id
_entity.type
_entity.pdbx_description
1 polymer ?
#
loop_
_entity_poly.entity_id
_entity_poly.type
_entity_poly.pdbx_seq_one_letter_code
_entity_poly.pdbx_strand_id
1 'polypeptide(L)'
;MWRGVAENISMRPGRRAKAAEAHVAKSGEIKVPSGTGKAGVLREFSKKFADSNVFISQLQDWLQEKLDQFEEESPPFPPPFQVEDLRQLDYALEGVLFQQLLRMPPPAAGPPSALVESDMYLAVEDFLHICAEGLWETFWNTDDSMPFFVNGPRGSGSKIHSVEKASSRGRVSALPGVALIARNGSGGYVMWDHIAQFVEVKSHVAITNQSGTGYVLTSESLGCALFHGLLMLLARASSDKKSAYRKSIDTAYVLVLDSKCGGVLRLKGDVSKLEMNLDSVYSSAGEWIRKHADIGLSNVDTVWNNLGNPNWGDLGTLQILMAIFHCIEQFKGTPRRSIAELAAEHNGRVQRRKSERRVLEVQENGNDSSHQHHSHRRSHREIVEIEEEEGPDGGKSPEHMKLEPGTILWLEDAHWQRGFQIHEDLGGGRRSVYGATSLDDMGKPLAVYVGAHPSQLEPSWEDMSMWYQVQRQTRVLNIMKQRGISSKYLPQLIASGRLMHPGPCTKKSPGGRCDHPWCGTPVLVTSPVGESLDVVVEREGFFSSEEALRCCHDCLSALRSSGSAGIQHGDINPEHVIRVNGADGEFYYVLVDWGRAVLEDRDSPAIAPRFSSTSALQEGKLCPASDAESLVYLLYFVCGGKTPEFDTMEAALQWRERVWARRAIQQQLGEVSAVLKAFADYVDSLCGTPYPVDYDIWLRRLSRALHHDDPGKKIDYPSTSGRLDYVAESSGTSGASLN
;
A
#
# COMPACT_ATOMS: atom_id res chain seq x y z
N MET A 1 21.83 26.31 -70.82
CA MET A 1 21.29 24.93 -70.99
C MET A 1 19.92 24.94 -70.32
N TRP A 2 18.92 25.47 -71.02
CA TRP A 2 18.02 24.77 -71.96
C TRP A 2 17.09 23.81 -71.21
N ARG A 3 15.75 23.87 -71.27
CA ARG A 3 14.67 24.71 -71.86
C ARG A 3 13.39 23.92 -71.49
N GLY A 4 12.17 24.40 -71.29
CA GLY A 4 11.47 25.69 -71.38
C GLY A 4 10.09 25.53 -70.69
N VAL A 5 9.44 26.59 -70.19
CA VAL A 5 8.52 27.52 -70.92
C VAL A 5 7.25 26.77 -71.40
N ALA A 6 5.99 27.15 -71.15
CA ALA A 6 5.32 28.44 -70.99
C ALA A 6 3.98 28.24 -70.21
N GLU A 7 3.56 29.16 -69.35
CA GLU A 7 2.57 30.24 -69.59
C GLU A 7 1.11 29.83 -69.88
N ASN A 8 0.24 30.34 -68.99
CA ASN A 8 -1.12 30.88 -69.16
C ASN A 8 -1.87 30.57 -70.47
N ILE A 9 -3.14 30.17 -70.36
CA ILE A 9 -4.27 30.80 -71.07
C ILE A 9 -5.62 30.38 -70.44
N SER A 10 -6.42 31.41 -70.18
CA SER A 10 -7.87 31.43 -69.95
C SER A 10 -8.68 30.59 -70.94
N MET A 11 -9.75 29.92 -70.49
CA MET A 11 -11.06 29.93 -71.18
C MET A 11 -12.12 29.11 -70.42
N ARG A 12 -13.27 29.75 -70.14
CA ARG A 12 -14.55 29.04 -69.91
C ARG A 12 -15.07 28.50 -71.26
N PRO A 13 -15.75 27.35 -71.24
CA PRO A 13 -17.13 27.26 -71.74
C PRO A 13 -18.01 26.45 -70.77
N GLY A 14 -19.34 26.52 -70.68
CA GLY A 14 -20.31 26.64 -71.76
C GLY A 14 -21.15 25.34 -71.83
N ARG A 15 -22.22 25.29 -71.03
CA ARG A 15 -23.52 24.58 -71.17
C ARG A 15 -23.64 23.25 -71.96
N ARG A 16 -24.39 22.34 -71.29
CA ARG A 16 -25.39 21.34 -71.76
C ARG A 16 -24.92 19.93 -72.15
N ALA A 17 -25.28 18.97 -71.30
CA ALA A 17 -25.86 17.69 -71.71
C ALA A 17 -26.94 17.26 -70.69
N LYS A 18 -27.94 16.54 -71.18
CA LYS A 18 -29.28 16.30 -70.61
C LYS A 18 -29.32 15.23 -69.52
N ALA A 19 -30.25 15.46 -68.58
CA ALA A 19 -31.19 14.52 -67.94
C ALA A 19 -30.86 13.02 -67.85
N ALA A 20 -30.72 12.55 -66.61
CA ALA A 20 -31.41 11.36 -66.12
C ALA A 20 -31.70 11.56 -64.63
N GLU A 21 -32.98 11.71 -64.30
CA GLU A 21 -33.48 11.76 -62.93
C GLU A 21 -33.33 10.39 -62.25
N ALA A 22 -32.84 10.38 -61.01
CA ALA A 22 -33.14 9.35 -60.03
C ALA A 22 -33.41 10.06 -58.70
N HIS A 23 -34.62 9.84 -58.18
CA HIS A 23 -35.22 10.48 -57.02
C HIS A 23 -34.30 10.58 -55.79
N VAL A 24 -33.94 11.80 -55.40
CA VAL A 24 -33.52 12.11 -54.03
C VAL A 24 -34.78 12.45 -53.24
N ALA A 25 -35.13 11.59 -52.29
CA ALA A 25 -36.15 11.86 -51.29
C ALA A 25 -35.75 13.13 -50.51
N LYS A 26 -36.61 14.15 -50.59
CA LYS A 26 -36.48 15.37 -49.79
C LYS A 26 -36.43 15.01 -48.31
N SER A 27 -35.37 15.45 -47.66
CA SER A 27 -35.27 15.64 -46.21
C SER A 27 -36.53 16.34 -45.71
N GLY A 28 -37.28 15.65 -44.85
CA GLY A 28 -38.34 16.27 -44.08
C GLY A 28 -37.71 17.18 -43.03
N GLU A 29 -37.67 18.49 -43.30
CA GLU A 29 -37.56 19.49 -42.24
C GLU A 29 -38.78 19.35 -41.33
N ILE A 30 -38.59 18.74 -40.15
CA ILE A 30 -39.57 18.78 -39.09
C ILE A 30 -39.49 20.17 -38.45
N LYS A 31 -40.58 20.94 -38.59
CA LYS A 31 -40.81 22.21 -37.91
C LYS A 31 -40.69 22.01 -36.39
N VAL A 32 -39.66 22.61 -35.80
CA VAL A 32 -39.60 22.88 -34.36
C VAL A 32 -40.80 23.78 -34.00
N PRO A 33 -41.57 23.50 -32.92
CA PRO A 33 -42.61 24.41 -32.47
C PRO A 33 -41.97 25.75 -32.11
N SER A 34 -42.47 26.83 -32.71
CA SER A 34 -42.02 28.19 -32.43
C SER A 34 -42.22 28.52 -30.94
N GLY A 35 -41.14 28.46 -30.15
CA GLY A 35 -41.15 28.82 -28.73
C GLY A 35 -40.17 28.03 -27.83
N THR A 36 -39.58 26.92 -28.27
CA THR A 36 -38.63 26.15 -27.46
C THR A 36 -37.19 26.64 -27.64
N GLY A 37 -36.65 27.36 -26.65
CA GLY A 37 -35.22 27.71 -26.61
C GLY A 37 -34.30 26.48 -26.52
N LYS A 38 -32.99 26.65 -26.74
CA LYS A 38 -31.95 25.58 -26.71
C LYS A 38 -32.07 24.65 -25.48
N ALA A 39 -32.41 25.20 -24.31
CA ALA A 39 -32.63 24.43 -23.08
C ALA A 39 -33.86 23.49 -23.14
N GLY A 40 -34.92 23.86 -23.87
CA GLY A 40 -36.10 23.02 -24.07
C GLY A 40 -35.80 21.80 -24.94
N VAL A 41 -35.04 21.99 -26.02
CA VAL A 41 -34.56 20.91 -26.90
C VAL A 41 -33.64 19.96 -26.14
N LEU A 42 -32.75 20.50 -25.30
CA LEU A 42 -31.86 19.68 -24.47
C LEU A 42 -32.63 18.82 -23.46
N ARG A 43 -33.69 19.35 -22.84
CA ARG A 43 -34.58 18.53 -21.97
C ARG A 43 -35.28 17.42 -22.73
N GLU A 44 -35.68 17.67 -23.97
CA GLU A 44 -36.30 16.64 -24.81
C GLU A 44 -35.29 15.57 -25.23
N PHE A 45 -34.06 15.98 -25.57
CA PHE A 45 -32.94 15.07 -25.81
C PHE A 45 -32.68 14.17 -24.60
N SER A 46 -32.53 14.75 -23.40
CA SER A 46 -32.32 13.99 -22.15
C SER A 46 -33.46 13.04 -21.82
N LYS A 47 -34.70 13.37 -22.20
CA LYS A 47 -35.85 12.47 -21.99
C LYS A 47 -35.80 11.25 -22.91
N LYS A 48 -35.31 11.41 -24.13
CA LYS A 48 -35.15 10.32 -25.11
C LYS A 48 -33.89 9.48 -24.85
N PHE A 49 -32.85 10.08 -24.27
CA PHE A 49 -31.62 9.41 -23.86
C PHE A 49 -31.80 8.74 -22.48
N ALA A 50 -32.39 7.55 -22.46
CA ALA A 50 -32.80 6.87 -21.22
C ALA A 50 -32.31 5.41 -21.10
N ASP A 51 -31.89 4.77 -22.20
CA ASP A 51 -31.48 3.37 -22.23
C ASP A 51 -29.95 3.26 -22.32
N SER A 52 -29.32 2.74 -21.26
CA SER A 52 -27.88 2.53 -21.21
C SER A 52 -27.40 1.45 -22.18
N ASN A 53 -28.20 0.41 -22.43
CA ASN A 53 -27.79 -0.72 -23.26
C ASN A 53 -27.66 -0.31 -24.73
N VAL A 54 -28.59 0.53 -25.22
CA VAL A 54 -28.55 1.08 -26.57
C VAL A 54 -27.33 2.01 -26.73
N PHE A 55 -27.01 2.80 -25.71
CA PHE A 55 -25.82 3.66 -25.72
C PHE A 55 -24.51 2.88 -25.70
N ILE A 56 -24.42 1.84 -24.85
CA ILE A 56 -23.25 0.96 -24.77
C ILE A 56 -23.04 0.27 -26.11
N SER A 57 -24.10 -0.29 -26.70
CA SER A 57 -24.04 -0.92 -28.04
C SER A 57 -23.50 0.03 -29.11
N GLN A 58 -23.86 1.32 -29.04
CA GLN A 58 -23.38 2.34 -29.99
C GLN A 58 -21.89 2.69 -29.81
N LEU A 59 -21.32 2.46 -28.63
CA LEU A 59 -19.92 2.73 -28.30
C LEU A 59 -19.05 1.47 -28.23
N GLN A 60 -19.65 0.27 -28.28
CA GLN A 60 -18.99 -1.00 -27.98
C GLN A 60 -17.68 -1.20 -28.77
N ASP A 61 -17.72 -1.08 -30.10
CA ASP A 61 -16.55 -1.28 -30.96
C ASP A 61 -15.42 -0.28 -30.62
N TRP A 62 -15.80 0.97 -30.35
CA TRP A 62 -14.85 2.03 -30.02
C TRP A 62 -14.24 1.85 -28.62
N LEU A 63 -15.04 1.43 -27.64
CA LEU A 63 -14.58 1.13 -26.30
C LEU A 63 -13.66 -0.09 -26.30
N GLN A 64 -14.02 -1.13 -27.06
CA GLN A 64 -13.21 -2.33 -27.17
C GLN A 64 -11.87 -2.03 -27.85
N GLU A 65 -11.86 -1.27 -28.96
CA GLU A 65 -10.62 -0.82 -29.61
C GLU A 65 -9.71 -0.05 -28.63
N LYS A 66 -10.30 0.81 -27.78
CA LYS A 66 -9.54 1.56 -26.78
C LYS A 66 -8.99 0.67 -25.67
N LEU A 67 -9.79 -0.26 -25.16
CA LEU A 67 -9.37 -1.19 -24.11
C LEU A 67 -8.37 -2.24 -24.60
N ASP A 68 -8.43 -2.63 -25.88
CA ASP A 68 -7.48 -3.58 -26.49
C ASP A 68 -6.10 -2.94 -26.73
N GLN A 69 -6.03 -1.61 -26.84
CA GLN A 69 -4.77 -0.84 -26.89
C GLN A 69 -4.08 -0.69 -25.52
N PHE A 70 -4.59 -1.35 -24.48
CA PHE A 70 -4.05 -1.29 -23.12
C PHE A 70 -2.73 -2.07 -23.02
N GLU A 71 -1.60 -1.35 -23.06
CA GLU A 71 -0.29 -1.83 -22.61
C GLU A 71 0.07 -1.13 -21.29
N GLU A 72 0.77 -1.80 -20.37
CA GLU A 72 1.09 -1.29 -19.01
C GLU A 72 1.76 0.10 -18.99
N GLU A 73 2.37 0.53 -20.10
CA GLU A 73 3.05 1.82 -20.25
C GLU A 73 2.16 2.94 -20.85
N SER A 74 1.00 2.61 -21.42
CA SER A 74 0.08 3.59 -22.02
C SER A 74 -1.38 3.23 -21.75
N PRO A 75 -2.00 3.78 -20.68
CA PRO A 75 -3.40 3.53 -20.39
C PRO A 75 -4.30 4.12 -21.49
N PRO A 76 -5.49 3.53 -21.73
CA PRO A 76 -6.39 3.88 -22.84
C PRO A 76 -6.95 5.29 -22.70
N PHE A 77 -7.00 5.78 -21.46
CA PHE A 77 -7.33 7.14 -21.09
C PHE A 77 -6.33 7.61 -20.02
N PRO A 78 -5.98 8.90 -20.00
CA PRO A 78 -5.13 9.44 -18.94
C PRO A 78 -5.80 9.29 -17.57
N PRO A 79 -5.04 9.08 -16.49
CA PRO A 79 -5.60 9.04 -15.15
C PRO A 79 -6.20 10.40 -14.76
N PRO A 80 -7.32 10.43 -14.02
CA PRO A 80 -7.99 11.67 -13.63
C PRO A 80 -7.17 12.50 -12.63
N PHE A 81 -6.26 11.85 -11.89
CA PHE A 81 -5.42 12.43 -10.83
C PHE A 81 -3.98 11.93 -10.95
N GLN A 82 -3.00 12.76 -10.59
CA GLN A 82 -1.61 12.32 -10.50
C GLN A 82 -1.36 11.64 -9.15
N VAL A 83 -0.41 10.69 -9.10
CA VAL A 83 -0.06 9.98 -7.86
C VAL A 83 0.41 10.96 -6.77
N GLU A 84 1.14 12.01 -7.15
CA GLU A 84 1.61 13.01 -6.20
C GLU A 84 0.46 13.81 -5.56
N ASP A 85 -0.62 14.10 -6.31
CA ASP A 85 -1.81 14.76 -5.77
C ASP A 85 -2.52 13.86 -4.75
N LEU A 86 -2.57 12.54 -5.01
CA LEU A 86 -3.15 11.56 -4.10
C LEU A 86 -2.33 11.43 -2.81
N ARG A 87 -0.99 11.48 -2.91
CA ARG A 87 -0.10 11.50 -1.74
C ARG A 87 -0.29 12.76 -0.90
N GLN A 88 -0.43 13.93 -1.53
CA GLN A 88 -0.75 15.16 -0.80
C GLN A 88 -2.11 15.06 -0.10
N LEU A 89 -3.12 14.47 -0.74
CA LEU A 89 -4.42 14.24 -0.11
C LEU A 89 -4.31 13.33 1.12
N ASP A 90 -3.57 12.23 1.01
CA ASP A 90 -3.31 11.35 2.14
C ASP A 90 -2.63 12.09 3.31
N TYR A 91 -1.56 12.85 3.04
CA TYR A 91 -0.90 13.67 4.07
C TYR A 91 -1.82 14.73 4.67
N ALA A 92 -2.74 15.30 3.88
CA ALA A 92 -3.74 16.26 4.34
C ALA A 92 -4.78 15.61 5.25
N LEU A 93 -5.19 14.37 4.96
CA LEU A 93 -6.15 13.56 5.70
C LEU A 93 -5.56 12.83 6.91
N GLU A 94 -4.27 12.95 7.15
CA GLU A 94 -3.58 12.38 8.29
C GLU A 94 -4.28 12.77 9.63
N GLY A 95 -4.93 11.78 10.25
CA GLY A 95 -5.66 11.92 11.52
C GLY A 95 -7.15 12.19 11.40
N VAL A 96 -7.69 12.27 10.19
CA VAL A 96 -9.13 12.32 9.94
C VAL A 96 -9.73 10.93 10.20
N LEU A 97 -10.82 10.90 10.96
CA LEU A 97 -11.49 9.66 11.34
C LEU A 97 -12.64 9.35 10.38
N PHE A 98 -12.38 8.45 9.42
CA PHE A 98 -13.44 7.89 8.59
C PHE A 98 -13.99 6.63 9.27
N GLN A 99 -15.11 6.78 9.98
CA GLN A 99 -15.76 5.68 10.71
C GLN A 99 -16.92 5.09 9.91
N GLN A 100 -16.62 4.12 9.04
CA GLN A 100 -17.67 3.34 8.38
C GLN A 100 -18.29 2.35 9.38
N LEU A 101 -19.62 2.33 9.45
CA LEU A 101 -20.40 1.44 10.31
C LEU A 101 -20.73 0.12 9.61
N LEU A 102 -20.97 0.16 8.30
CA LEU A 102 -21.40 -0.98 7.50
C LEU A 102 -20.24 -1.52 6.66
N ARG A 103 -19.84 -2.76 6.91
CA ARG A 103 -18.77 -3.41 6.14
C ARG A 103 -19.24 -3.85 4.77
N MET A 104 -18.33 -3.81 3.80
CA MET A 104 -18.58 -4.34 2.47
C MET A 104 -18.71 -5.87 2.52
N PRO A 105 -19.76 -6.47 1.94
CA PRO A 105 -19.88 -7.92 1.87
C PRO A 105 -18.70 -8.54 1.09
N PRO A 106 -18.18 -9.69 1.52
CA PRO A 106 -17.07 -10.34 0.82
C PRO A 106 -17.50 -10.81 -0.57
N PRO A 107 -16.55 -10.87 -1.54
CA PRO A 107 -16.84 -11.35 -2.88
C PRO A 107 -17.35 -12.80 -2.85
N ALA A 108 -18.55 -13.03 -3.39
CA ALA A 108 -19.15 -14.36 -3.48
C ALA A 108 -18.68 -15.10 -4.75
N ALA A 109 -18.47 -16.41 -4.68
CA ALA A 109 -18.09 -17.27 -5.81
C ALA A 109 -19.23 -17.51 -6.84
N GLY A 110 -20.36 -16.79 -6.72
CA GLY A 110 -21.53 -16.89 -7.58
C GLY A 110 -22.31 -15.57 -7.61
N PRO A 111 -23.35 -15.47 -8.47
CA PRO A 111 -24.12 -14.24 -8.59
C PRO A 111 -24.71 -13.83 -7.23
N PRO A 112 -24.56 -12.55 -6.83
CA PRO A 112 -24.98 -12.10 -5.51
C PRO A 112 -26.49 -12.32 -5.36
N SER A 113 -26.89 -12.87 -4.20
CA SER A 113 -28.31 -12.92 -3.87
C SER A 113 -28.85 -11.49 -3.73
N ALA A 114 -30.16 -11.30 -3.91
CA ALA A 114 -30.79 -9.98 -3.75
C ALA A 114 -30.56 -9.35 -2.35
N LEU A 115 -30.28 -10.18 -1.34
CA LEU A 115 -29.93 -9.74 0.02
C LEU A 115 -28.48 -9.24 0.12
N VAL A 116 -27.56 -9.82 -0.66
CA VAL A 116 -26.14 -9.39 -0.71
C VAL A 116 -26.01 -8.10 -1.51
N GLU A 117 -26.70 -7.97 -2.65
CA GLU A 117 -26.66 -6.78 -3.51
C GLU A 117 -27.20 -5.52 -2.78
N SER A 118 -28.39 -5.64 -2.20
CA SER A 118 -28.40 -5.63 -0.74
C SER A 118 -27.55 -4.67 0.06
N ASP A 119 -26.78 -5.37 0.86
CA ASP A 119 -25.87 -4.86 1.86
C ASP A 119 -24.69 -4.16 1.19
N MET A 120 -24.37 -4.51 -0.07
CA MET A 120 -23.43 -3.74 -0.91
C MET A 120 -23.90 -2.29 -1.08
N TYR A 121 -25.16 -2.06 -1.46
CA TYR A 121 -25.69 -0.70 -1.59
C TYR A 121 -25.63 0.07 -0.26
N LEU A 122 -26.00 -0.56 0.86
CA LEU A 122 -25.96 0.09 2.17
C LEU A 122 -24.52 0.41 2.61
N ALA A 123 -23.57 -0.50 2.39
CA ALA A 123 -22.16 -0.27 2.67
C ALA A 123 -21.61 0.89 1.83
N VAL A 124 -21.98 0.98 0.54
CA VAL A 124 -21.61 2.09 -0.35
C VAL A 124 -22.28 3.42 0.07
N GLU A 125 -23.54 3.38 0.51
CA GLU A 125 -24.23 4.57 1.03
C GLU A 125 -23.51 5.15 2.26
N ASP A 126 -23.19 4.28 3.22
CA ASP A 126 -22.46 4.64 4.43
C ASP A 126 -21.03 5.14 4.11
N PHE A 127 -20.31 4.43 3.24
CA PHE A 127 -18.99 4.83 2.77
C PHE A 127 -19.00 6.23 2.15
N LEU A 128 -19.94 6.49 1.22
CA LEU A 128 -20.05 7.79 0.54
C LEU A 128 -20.41 8.91 1.50
N HIS A 129 -21.24 8.63 2.51
CA HIS A 129 -21.61 9.59 3.55
C HIS A 129 -20.40 9.98 4.39
N ILE A 130 -19.67 8.99 4.92
CA ILE A 130 -18.48 9.18 5.76
C ILE A 130 -17.37 9.90 5.00
N CYS A 131 -17.15 9.56 3.72
CA CYS A 131 -16.19 10.26 2.87
C CYS A 131 -16.55 11.74 2.73
N ALA A 132 -17.80 12.04 2.36
CA ALA A 132 -18.23 13.40 2.12
C ALA A 132 -18.21 14.25 3.41
N GLU A 133 -18.61 13.66 4.54
CA GLU A 133 -18.61 14.32 5.85
C GLU A 133 -17.18 14.60 6.32
N GLY A 134 -16.31 13.59 6.33
CA GLY A 134 -14.91 13.76 6.75
C GLY A 134 -14.15 14.77 5.89
N LEU A 135 -14.39 14.80 4.57
CA LEU A 135 -13.82 15.82 3.67
C LEU A 135 -14.40 17.21 3.96
N TRP A 136 -15.70 17.33 4.19
CA TRP A 136 -16.36 18.60 4.50
C TRP A 136 -15.79 19.22 5.78
N GLU A 137 -15.73 18.45 6.87
CA GLU A 137 -15.22 18.91 8.15
C GLU A 137 -13.74 19.31 8.05
N THR A 138 -12.94 18.51 7.34
CA THR A 138 -11.49 18.74 7.23
C THR A 138 -11.15 20.00 6.42
N PHE A 139 -11.79 20.18 5.26
CA PHE A 139 -11.37 21.19 4.28
C PHE A 139 -12.24 22.45 4.29
N TRP A 140 -13.54 22.33 4.57
CA TRP A 140 -14.45 23.48 4.62
C TRP A 140 -14.64 24.02 6.04
N ASN A 141 -14.37 23.23 7.09
CA ASN A 141 -14.36 23.63 8.52
C ASN A 141 -15.43 24.69 8.84
N THR A 142 -16.70 24.33 8.68
CA THR A 142 -17.86 25.19 8.95
C THR A 142 -18.69 24.61 10.08
N ASP A 143 -19.22 25.47 10.96
CA ASP A 143 -20.25 25.09 11.95
C ASP A 143 -21.56 24.59 11.29
N ASP A 144 -21.68 24.77 9.96
CA ASP A 144 -22.80 24.31 9.16
C ASP A 144 -22.74 22.81 8.88
N SER A 145 -23.90 22.15 8.99
CA SER A 145 -24.06 20.74 8.61
C SER A 145 -23.65 20.49 7.16
N MET A 146 -23.06 19.32 6.88
CA MET A 146 -22.71 18.91 5.52
C MET A 146 -23.88 19.15 4.54
N PRO A 147 -23.67 19.88 3.43
CA PRO A 147 -24.75 20.31 2.54
C PRO A 147 -25.19 19.24 1.53
N PHE A 148 -24.81 17.98 1.77
CA PHE A 148 -25.14 16.84 0.93
C PHE A 148 -25.93 15.79 1.71
N PHE A 149 -26.55 14.86 1.00
CA PHE A 149 -27.10 13.64 1.55
C PHE A 149 -26.89 12.51 0.55
N VAL A 150 -26.90 11.27 1.03
CA VAL A 150 -26.73 10.09 0.19
C VAL A 150 -28.09 9.45 -0.06
N ASN A 151 -28.31 8.94 -1.27
CA ASN A 151 -29.50 8.18 -1.61
C ASN A 151 -29.14 7.07 -2.61
N GLY A 152 -29.53 5.84 -2.31
CA GLY A 152 -29.44 4.72 -3.25
C GLY A 152 -30.82 4.19 -3.67
N PRO A 153 -30.86 2.99 -4.27
CA PRO A 153 -32.08 2.42 -4.85
C PRO A 153 -33.20 2.14 -3.85
N ARG A 154 -32.93 2.23 -2.53
CA ARG A 154 -33.82 1.80 -1.44
C ARG A 154 -34.53 2.93 -0.70
N GLY A 155 -34.29 4.18 -1.06
CA GLY A 155 -34.87 5.36 -0.42
C GLY A 155 -36.34 5.62 -0.76
N SER A 156 -37.24 4.71 -0.40
CA SER A 156 -38.66 4.92 -0.03
C SER A 156 -39.40 3.59 -0.18
N GLY A 157 -39.90 3.02 0.93
CA GLY A 157 -40.53 1.70 0.96
C GLY A 157 -41.63 1.51 -0.10
N SER A 158 -41.29 0.87 -1.22
CA SER A 158 -42.17 0.08 -2.07
C SER A 158 -41.32 -0.67 -3.10
N LYS A 159 -41.86 -1.80 -3.57
CA LYS A 159 -41.27 -2.75 -4.53
C LYS A 159 -40.52 -2.06 -5.69
N ILE A 160 -39.36 -2.63 -6.01
CA ILE A 160 -38.52 -2.30 -7.18
C ILE A 160 -39.40 -2.10 -8.41
N HIS A 161 -39.51 -0.86 -8.86
CA HIS A 161 -39.94 -0.54 -10.22
C HIS A 161 -38.69 -0.13 -10.99
N SER A 162 -38.46 -0.80 -12.12
CA SER A 162 -37.38 -0.46 -13.05
C SER A 162 -37.44 1.04 -13.38
N VAL A 163 -36.26 1.63 -13.58
CA VAL A 163 -36.04 3.03 -13.98
C VAL A 163 -36.74 3.39 -15.31
N GLU A 164 -37.38 2.43 -15.97
CA GLU A 164 -37.90 2.52 -17.33
C GLU A 164 -39.21 3.32 -17.49
N LYS A 165 -39.84 3.85 -16.44
CA LYS A 165 -41.16 4.52 -16.58
C LYS A 165 -41.41 5.87 -15.90
N ALA A 166 -40.40 6.63 -15.50
CA ALA A 166 -40.60 7.93 -14.83
C ALA A 166 -39.95 9.17 -15.48
N SER A 167 -39.53 9.12 -16.75
CA SER A 167 -38.86 10.26 -17.43
C SER A 167 -39.79 11.41 -17.87
N SER A 168 -41.03 11.49 -17.42
CA SER A 168 -41.97 12.52 -17.91
C SER A 168 -41.74 13.92 -17.33
N ARG A 169 -40.97 14.08 -16.24
CA ARG A 169 -40.79 15.37 -15.53
C ARG A 169 -39.37 15.74 -15.09
N GLY A 170 -38.34 14.97 -15.42
CA GLY A 170 -36.96 15.16 -14.93
C GLY A 170 -36.73 14.74 -13.47
N ARG A 171 -37.75 14.16 -12.83
CA ARG A 171 -37.73 13.66 -11.45
C ARG A 171 -37.11 12.26 -11.41
N VAL A 172 -36.28 11.99 -10.42
CA VAL A 172 -35.70 10.67 -10.17
C VAL A 172 -36.60 9.95 -9.15
N SER A 173 -37.37 8.93 -9.59
CA SER A 173 -38.23 8.15 -8.69
C SER A 173 -37.54 6.94 -8.06
N ALA A 174 -36.47 6.42 -8.69
CA ALA A 174 -35.54 5.43 -8.16
C ALA A 174 -34.21 5.57 -8.91
N LEU A 175 -33.08 5.65 -8.20
CA LEU A 175 -31.75 5.69 -8.83
C LEU A 175 -31.30 4.26 -9.13
N PRO A 176 -30.64 4.00 -10.27
CA PRO A 176 -30.07 2.68 -10.58
C PRO A 176 -28.80 2.37 -9.76
N GLY A 177 -28.27 3.35 -9.02
CA GLY A 177 -27.09 3.23 -8.17
C GLY A 177 -27.15 4.18 -6.97
N VAL A 178 -26.01 4.42 -6.32
CA VAL A 178 -25.91 5.33 -5.16
C VAL A 178 -25.49 6.72 -5.63
N ALA A 179 -26.04 7.77 -5.02
CA ALA A 179 -25.68 9.15 -5.36
C ALA A 179 -25.44 10.02 -4.13
N LEU A 180 -24.44 10.90 -4.22
CA LEU A 180 -24.27 12.05 -3.34
C LEU A 180 -25.02 13.24 -3.93
N ILE A 181 -25.99 13.77 -3.19
CA ILE A 181 -26.94 14.76 -3.69
C ILE A 181 -26.83 16.05 -2.88
N ALA A 182 -26.75 17.18 -3.56
CA ALA A 182 -26.77 18.49 -2.92
C ALA A 182 -28.16 18.80 -2.33
N ARG A 183 -28.20 19.22 -1.05
CA ARG A 183 -29.43 19.67 -0.39
C ARG A 183 -29.96 20.92 -1.08
N ASN A 184 -31.21 20.88 -1.53
CA ASN A 184 -31.93 22.04 -2.02
C ASN A 184 -32.97 22.45 -0.97
N GLY A 185 -33.01 23.74 -0.60
CA GLY A 185 -33.89 24.27 0.45
C GLY A 185 -35.41 24.16 0.18
N SER A 186 -35.81 23.50 -0.91
CA SER A 186 -37.22 23.25 -1.25
C SER A 186 -37.47 21.77 -1.58
N GLY A 187 -38.07 21.04 -0.64
CA GLY A 187 -38.93 19.86 -0.84
C GLY A 187 -38.42 18.65 -1.65
N GLY A 188 -38.06 17.58 -0.94
CA GLY A 188 -38.38 16.15 -1.17
C GLY A 188 -38.02 15.42 -2.48
N TYR A 189 -37.75 16.07 -3.61
CA TYR A 189 -37.55 15.40 -4.90
C TYR A 189 -36.11 15.51 -5.41
N VAL A 190 -35.53 14.37 -5.79
CA VAL A 190 -34.18 14.27 -6.38
C VAL A 190 -34.25 14.50 -7.89
N MET A 191 -33.33 15.31 -8.42
CA MET A 191 -33.18 15.64 -9.83
C MET A 191 -31.73 15.33 -10.24
N TRP A 192 -31.49 14.92 -11.49
CA TRP A 192 -30.14 14.60 -11.98
C TRP A 192 -29.15 15.76 -11.87
N ASP A 193 -29.62 17.01 -11.90
CA ASP A 193 -28.75 18.19 -11.75
C ASP A 193 -28.33 18.43 -10.29
N HIS A 194 -29.03 17.86 -9.30
CA HIS A 194 -28.63 17.90 -7.89
C HIS A 194 -27.58 16.83 -7.52
N ILE A 195 -27.34 15.85 -8.40
CA ILE A 195 -26.36 14.79 -8.16
C ILE A 195 -24.95 15.36 -8.33
N ALA A 196 -24.19 15.37 -7.24
CA ALA A 196 -22.80 15.78 -7.22
C ALA A 196 -21.90 14.65 -7.74
N GLN A 197 -22.08 13.45 -7.17
CA GLN A 197 -21.34 12.23 -7.49
C GLN A 197 -22.34 11.09 -7.67
N PHE A 198 -22.16 10.29 -8.72
CA PHE A 198 -22.92 9.05 -8.94
C PHE A 198 -22.00 7.84 -8.79
N VAL A 199 -22.54 6.73 -8.31
CA VAL A 199 -21.83 5.48 -8.03
C VAL A 199 -22.57 4.32 -8.69
N GLU A 200 -21.92 3.72 -9.68
CA GLU A 200 -22.35 2.47 -10.32
C GLU A 200 -21.85 1.29 -9.48
N VAL A 201 -22.76 0.57 -8.83
CA VAL A 201 -22.44 -0.65 -8.08
C VAL A 201 -22.68 -1.85 -8.99
N LYS A 202 -21.65 -2.68 -9.21
CA LYS A 202 -21.74 -3.91 -10.02
C LYS A 202 -21.29 -5.12 -9.23
N SER A 203 -21.66 -6.32 -9.69
CA SER A 203 -21.13 -7.57 -9.14
C SER A 203 -19.64 -7.77 -9.49
N HIS A 204 -19.25 -7.40 -10.71
CA HIS A 204 -17.88 -7.46 -11.20
C HIS A 204 -17.59 -6.22 -12.04
N VAL A 205 -16.71 -5.36 -11.54
CA VAL A 205 -16.37 -4.10 -12.22
C VAL A 205 -15.23 -4.27 -13.21
N ALA A 206 -14.30 -5.19 -12.92
CA ALA A 206 -13.08 -5.36 -13.69
C ALA A 206 -12.66 -6.82 -13.88
N ILE A 207 -11.83 -7.03 -14.89
CA ILE A 207 -11.20 -8.32 -15.20
C ILE A 207 -9.71 -8.17 -14.88
N THR A 208 -9.07 -9.25 -14.42
CA THR A 208 -7.62 -9.30 -14.27
C THR A 208 -6.94 -9.02 -15.60
N ASN A 209 -5.97 -8.11 -15.61
CA ASN A 209 -5.18 -7.80 -16.79
C ASN A 209 -4.37 -9.04 -17.25
N GLN A 210 -3.89 -9.01 -18.50
CA GLN A 210 -3.15 -10.13 -19.09
C GLN A 210 -1.84 -10.46 -18.35
N SER A 211 -1.24 -9.50 -17.66
CA SER A 211 -0.04 -9.67 -16.82
C SER A 211 -0.32 -10.20 -15.41
N GLY A 212 -1.59 -10.28 -14.99
CA GLY A 212 -2.00 -10.72 -13.65
C GLY A 212 -1.57 -9.78 -12.51
N THR A 213 -1.24 -8.53 -12.82
CA THR A 213 -0.70 -7.51 -11.90
C THR A 213 -1.72 -6.43 -11.53
N GLY A 214 -2.89 -6.39 -12.17
CA GLY A 214 -3.90 -5.34 -11.96
C GLY A 214 -5.27 -5.64 -12.57
N TYR A 215 -6.19 -4.69 -12.46
CA TYR A 215 -7.59 -4.82 -12.90
C TYR A 215 -7.93 -3.80 -14.00
N VAL A 216 -8.67 -4.23 -15.03
CA VAL A 216 -9.15 -3.37 -16.13
C VAL A 216 -10.68 -3.38 -16.17
N LEU A 217 -11.29 -2.20 -16.26
CA LEU A 217 -12.75 -2.06 -16.38
C LEU A 217 -13.28 -2.79 -17.60
N THR A 218 -14.44 -3.43 -17.45
CA THR A 218 -15.17 -3.99 -18.60
C THR A 218 -15.73 -2.87 -19.48
N SER A 219 -15.89 -3.14 -20.78
CA SER A 219 -16.52 -2.20 -21.72
C SER A 219 -17.95 -1.84 -21.30
N GLU A 220 -18.67 -2.78 -20.69
CA GLU A 220 -20.00 -2.56 -20.10
C GLU A 220 -19.95 -1.55 -18.93
N SER A 221 -19.07 -1.78 -17.94
CA SER A 221 -18.91 -0.90 -16.77
C SER A 221 -18.51 0.52 -17.19
N LEU A 222 -17.56 0.63 -18.12
CA LEU A 222 -17.12 1.92 -18.66
C LEU A 222 -18.25 2.62 -19.44
N GLY A 223 -19.01 1.89 -20.25
CA GLY A 223 -20.14 2.43 -20.98
C GLY A 223 -21.29 2.90 -20.08
N CYS A 224 -21.60 2.15 -19.01
CA CYS A 224 -22.53 2.58 -17.95
C CYS A 224 -22.07 3.88 -17.27
N ALA A 225 -20.79 3.96 -16.91
CA ALA A 225 -20.24 5.16 -16.28
C ALA A 225 -20.29 6.39 -17.20
N LEU A 226 -19.97 6.23 -18.50
CA LEU A 226 -20.09 7.29 -19.51
C LEU A 226 -21.54 7.74 -19.71
N PHE A 227 -22.50 6.81 -19.70
CA PHE A 227 -23.92 7.09 -19.80
C PHE A 227 -24.39 7.99 -18.64
N HIS A 228 -24.11 7.60 -17.40
CA HIS A 228 -24.49 8.36 -16.21
C HIS A 228 -23.76 9.70 -16.12
N GLY A 229 -22.47 9.76 -16.49
CA GLY A 229 -21.71 11.00 -16.57
C GLY A 229 -22.35 11.99 -17.55
N LEU A 230 -22.74 11.53 -18.75
CA LEU A 230 -23.40 12.38 -19.74
C LEU A 230 -24.79 12.84 -19.26
N LEU A 231 -25.56 11.99 -18.60
CA LEU A 231 -26.83 12.39 -17.98
C LEU A 231 -26.65 13.52 -16.95
N MET A 232 -25.61 13.44 -16.12
CA MET A 232 -25.27 14.50 -15.16
C MET A 232 -24.95 15.82 -15.89
N LEU A 233 -24.11 15.79 -16.94
CA LEU A 233 -23.76 16.97 -17.72
C LEU A 233 -24.97 17.58 -18.44
N LEU A 234 -25.80 16.76 -19.08
CA LEU A 234 -27.04 17.19 -19.75
C LEU A 234 -28.04 17.84 -18.77
N ALA A 235 -28.21 17.23 -17.59
CA ALA A 235 -29.09 17.77 -16.55
C ALA A 235 -28.58 19.11 -16.02
N ARG A 236 -27.27 19.25 -15.81
CA ARG A 236 -26.63 20.50 -15.37
C ARG A 236 -26.78 21.60 -16.42
N ALA A 237 -26.63 21.28 -17.71
CA ALA A 237 -26.74 22.23 -18.81
C ALA A 237 -28.20 22.66 -19.14
N SER A 238 -29.19 21.85 -18.77
CA SER A 238 -30.62 22.12 -19.04
C SER A 238 -31.37 22.82 -17.89
N SER A 239 -30.70 23.03 -16.75
CA SER A 239 -31.26 23.67 -15.56
C SER A 239 -31.26 25.20 -15.71
N ASP A 240 -32.46 25.81 -15.78
CA ASP A 240 -32.64 27.27 -15.94
C ASP A 240 -32.20 28.07 -14.69
N LYS A 241 -32.03 27.38 -13.56
CA LYS A 241 -31.62 28.01 -12.30
C LYS A 241 -30.10 28.06 -12.27
N LYS A 242 -29.53 29.27 -12.40
CA LYS A 242 -28.24 29.60 -11.79
C LYS A 242 -28.38 29.40 -10.28
N SER A 243 -28.39 28.14 -9.83
CA SER A 243 -28.37 27.83 -8.41
C SER A 243 -27.08 28.43 -7.87
N ALA A 244 -27.15 29.16 -6.76
CA ALA A 244 -26.00 29.79 -6.11
C ALA A 244 -24.93 28.78 -5.64
N TYR A 245 -25.12 27.49 -5.93
CA TYR A 245 -24.37 26.33 -5.44
C TYR A 245 -23.70 25.53 -6.58
N ARG A 246 -23.37 26.16 -7.72
CA ARG A 246 -22.65 25.49 -8.82
C ARG A 246 -21.67 26.44 -9.47
N LYS A 247 -20.37 26.14 -9.39
CA LYS A 247 -19.30 26.94 -10.02
C LYS A 247 -18.83 26.36 -11.35
N SER A 248 -18.91 25.04 -11.56
CA SER A 248 -18.63 24.38 -12.84
C SER A 248 -19.75 23.43 -13.27
N ILE A 249 -20.03 23.37 -14.58
CA ILE A 249 -21.09 22.54 -15.19
C ILE A 249 -20.56 21.51 -16.19
N ASP A 250 -19.27 21.54 -16.51
CA ASP A 250 -18.68 20.82 -17.64
C ASP A 250 -18.01 19.49 -17.27
N THR A 251 -17.93 19.17 -15.98
CA THR A 251 -17.18 18.00 -15.48
C THR A 251 -18.09 17.15 -14.60
N ALA A 252 -18.16 15.85 -14.85
CA ALA A 252 -18.85 14.87 -14.04
C ALA A 252 -17.86 13.77 -13.61
N TYR A 253 -17.90 13.42 -12.33
CA TYR A 253 -17.21 12.25 -11.81
C TYR A 253 -18.25 11.15 -11.61
N VAL A 254 -17.89 9.92 -11.97
CA VAL A 254 -18.68 8.70 -11.74
C VAL A 254 -17.77 7.66 -11.12
N LEU A 255 -18.19 7.08 -9.99
CA LEU A 255 -17.48 5.97 -9.35
C LEU A 255 -18.04 4.66 -9.87
N VAL A 256 -17.18 3.66 -10.04
CA VAL A 256 -17.58 2.30 -10.40
C VAL A 256 -17.00 1.37 -9.35
N LEU A 257 -17.86 0.64 -8.63
CA LEU A 257 -17.54 -0.11 -7.40
C LEU A 257 -18.11 -1.54 -7.47
N ASP A 258 -17.31 -2.55 -7.09
CA ASP A 258 -17.82 -3.90 -6.76
C ASP A 258 -17.64 -4.23 -5.27
N SER A 259 -17.41 -5.49 -4.89
CA SER A 259 -17.18 -5.91 -3.50
C SER A 259 -15.71 -5.92 -3.08
N LYS A 260 -14.77 -5.71 -4.03
CA LYS A 260 -13.32 -5.71 -3.79
C LYS A 260 -12.62 -4.44 -4.28
N CYS A 261 -12.93 -3.99 -5.49
CA CYS A 261 -12.20 -2.94 -6.19
C CYS A 261 -13.11 -1.78 -6.62
N GLY A 262 -12.47 -0.66 -6.96
CA GLY A 262 -13.16 0.52 -7.45
C GLY A 262 -12.32 1.34 -8.41
N GLY A 263 -13.00 2.19 -9.19
CA GLY A 263 -12.37 3.13 -10.12
C GLY A 263 -13.19 4.41 -10.28
N VAL A 264 -12.55 5.42 -10.86
CA VAL A 264 -13.10 6.76 -11.08
C VAL A 264 -13.07 7.10 -12.56
N LEU A 265 -14.23 7.46 -13.10
CA LEU A 265 -14.38 8.08 -14.40
C LEU A 265 -14.57 9.59 -14.23
N ARG A 266 -13.70 10.39 -14.85
CA ARG A 266 -13.92 11.83 -15.07
C ARG A 266 -14.37 12.05 -16.51
N LEU A 267 -15.59 12.52 -16.69
CA LEU A 267 -16.09 12.98 -17.98
C LEU A 267 -16.16 14.50 -18.00
N LYS A 268 -15.37 15.14 -18.86
CA LYS A 268 -15.38 16.59 -19.04
C LYS A 268 -15.72 16.97 -20.48
N GLY A 269 -16.55 17.98 -20.68
CA GLY A 269 -16.84 18.48 -22.03
C GLY A 269 -17.92 19.54 -22.08
N ASP A 270 -17.87 20.35 -23.15
CA ASP A 270 -18.89 21.35 -23.41
C ASP A 270 -20.09 20.72 -24.13
N VAL A 271 -21.18 20.49 -23.38
CA VAL A 271 -22.46 19.98 -23.88
C VAL A 271 -23.06 20.90 -24.95
N SER A 272 -22.66 22.17 -25.02
CA SER A 272 -23.16 23.10 -26.05
C SER A 272 -22.81 22.67 -27.47
N LYS A 273 -21.77 21.83 -27.63
CA LYS A 273 -21.29 21.22 -28.88
C LYS A 273 -22.00 19.90 -29.24
N LEU A 274 -22.92 19.42 -28.42
CA LEU A 274 -23.72 18.23 -28.74
C LEU A 274 -24.70 18.54 -29.87
N GLU A 275 -24.62 17.77 -30.96
CA GLU A 275 -25.59 17.84 -32.04
C GLU A 275 -26.92 17.24 -31.59
N MET A 276 -27.92 18.09 -31.32
CA MET A 276 -29.21 17.66 -30.77
C MET A 276 -30.15 17.14 -31.86
N ASN A 277 -29.85 15.96 -32.43
CA ASN A 277 -30.77 15.24 -33.29
C ASN A 277 -31.72 14.35 -32.46
N LEU A 278 -32.98 14.77 -32.34
CA LEU A 278 -33.99 14.08 -31.54
C LEU A 278 -34.41 12.71 -32.12
N ASP A 279 -34.07 12.41 -33.37
CA ASP A 279 -34.36 11.12 -34.01
C ASP A 279 -33.22 10.11 -33.87
N SER A 280 -32.02 10.56 -33.45
CA SER A 280 -30.82 9.74 -33.34
C SER A 280 -30.00 10.05 -32.08
N VAL A 281 -30.67 10.15 -30.92
CA VAL A 281 -30.05 10.63 -29.67
C VAL A 281 -28.82 9.84 -29.23
N TYR A 282 -28.80 8.51 -29.42
CA TYR A 282 -27.65 7.66 -29.06
C TYR A 282 -26.46 7.86 -29.99
N SER A 283 -26.70 8.02 -31.30
CA SER A 283 -25.62 8.29 -32.27
C SER A 283 -24.99 9.65 -31.99
N SER A 284 -25.82 10.68 -31.77
CA SER A 284 -25.37 12.03 -31.43
C SER A 284 -24.56 12.06 -30.12
N ALA A 285 -25.02 11.35 -29.09
CA ALA A 285 -24.30 11.20 -27.83
C ALA A 285 -22.95 10.49 -28.04
N GLY A 286 -22.93 9.38 -28.79
CA GLY A 286 -21.71 8.64 -29.07
C GLY A 286 -20.68 9.45 -29.87
N GLU A 287 -21.13 10.25 -30.84
CA GLU A 287 -20.24 11.18 -31.57
C GLU A 287 -19.66 12.27 -30.67
N TRP A 288 -20.46 12.83 -29.77
CA TRP A 288 -19.98 13.83 -28.82
C TRP A 288 -18.93 13.24 -27.88
N ILE A 289 -19.12 12.02 -27.38
CA ILE A 289 -18.11 11.32 -26.57
C ILE A 289 -16.79 11.18 -27.33
N ARG A 290 -16.83 10.76 -28.60
CA ARG A 290 -15.61 10.56 -29.40
C ARG A 290 -14.88 11.84 -29.77
N LYS A 291 -15.60 12.94 -30.03
CA LYS A 291 -15.04 14.18 -30.62
C LYS A 291 -14.87 15.32 -29.63
N HIS A 292 -15.63 15.33 -28.54
CA HIS A 292 -15.81 16.52 -27.69
C HIS A 292 -15.67 16.25 -26.19
N ALA A 293 -15.61 15.00 -25.77
CA ALA A 293 -15.35 14.64 -24.37
C ALA A 293 -13.85 14.45 -24.11
N ASP A 294 -13.40 14.98 -22.97
CA ASP A 294 -12.15 14.64 -22.30
C ASP A 294 -12.47 13.62 -21.21
N ILE A 295 -11.96 12.40 -21.40
CA ILE A 295 -12.21 11.25 -20.53
C ILE A 295 -10.94 10.97 -19.75
N GLY A 296 -11.04 11.06 -18.42
CA GLY A 296 -10.01 10.56 -17.51
C GLY A 296 -10.50 9.27 -16.85
N LEU A 297 -9.68 8.22 -16.85
CA LEU A 297 -10.01 6.94 -16.26
C LEU A 297 -8.92 6.52 -15.28
N SER A 298 -9.27 6.27 -14.04
CA SER A 298 -8.30 5.75 -13.07
C SER A 298 -8.07 4.25 -13.28
N ASN A 299 -6.97 3.75 -12.72
CA ASN A 299 -6.80 2.32 -12.57
C ASN A 299 -7.89 1.76 -11.64
N VAL A 300 -8.23 0.49 -11.84
CA VAL A 300 -9.10 -0.21 -10.89
C VAL A 300 -8.22 -0.79 -9.79
N ASP A 301 -8.37 -0.22 -8.60
CA ASP A 301 -7.54 -0.54 -7.44
C ASP A 301 -8.42 -1.16 -6.34
N THR A 302 -7.81 -1.96 -5.46
CA THR A 302 -8.49 -2.50 -4.29
C THR A 302 -8.98 -1.37 -3.39
N VAL A 303 -10.27 -1.38 -3.05
CA VAL A 303 -10.89 -0.40 -2.14
C VAL A 303 -11.15 -1.04 -0.78
N TRP A 304 -11.71 -2.25 -0.78
CA TRP A 304 -12.01 -2.98 0.46
C TRP A 304 -11.04 -4.14 0.65
N ASN A 305 -10.58 -4.33 1.88
CA ASN A 305 -9.86 -5.53 2.26
C ASN A 305 -10.79 -6.75 2.40
N ASN A 306 -10.22 -7.92 2.66
CA ASN A 306 -10.96 -9.18 2.82
C ASN A 306 -11.99 -9.17 3.97
N LEU A 307 -11.89 -8.20 4.90
CA LEU A 307 -12.83 -8.01 6.00
C LEU A 307 -13.96 -7.03 5.64
N GLY A 308 -13.97 -6.48 4.42
CA GLY A 308 -14.95 -5.51 3.96
C GLY A 308 -14.70 -4.08 4.44
N ASN A 309 -13.52 -3.78 5.02
CA ASN A 309 -13.20 -2.41 5.45
C ASN A 309 -12.47 -1.65 4.33
N PRO A 310 -12.75 -0.36 4.11
CA PRO A 310 -12.03 0.47 3.17
C PRO A 310 -10.58 0.65 3.61
N ASN A 311 -9.68 0.60 2.64
CA ASN A 311 -8.28 0.90 2.85
C ASN A 311 -8.06 2.41 2.63
N TRP A 312 -8.35 3.23 3.64
CA TRP A 312 -8.43 4.70 3.54
C TRP A 312 -7.22 5.42 2.93
N GLY A 313 -6.02 4.88 3.13
CA GLY A 313 -4.79 5.45 2.57
C GLY A 313 -4.35 4.83 1.24
N ASP A 314 -5.01 3.77 0.76
CA ASP A 314 -4.59 3.10 -0.47
C ASP A 314 -5.10 3.84 -1.71
N LEU A 315 -4.41 3.67 -2.84
CA LEU A 315 -4.67 4.43 -4.07
C LEU A 315 -6.15 4.39 -4.50
N GLY A 316 -6.81 3.22 -4.45
CA GLY A 316 -8.22 3.09 -4.84
C GLY A 316 -9.15 3.98 -4.01
N THR A 317 -8.97 4.00 -2.69
CA THR A 317 -9.77 4.85 -1.80
C THR A 317 -9.41 6.33 -1.95
N LEU A 318 -8.13 6.65 -2.09
CA LEU A 318 -7.67 8.04 -2.30
C LEU A 318 -8.21 8.63 -3.60
N GLN A 319 -8.27 7.86 -4.69
CA GLN A 319 -8.87 8.30 -5.96
C GLN A 319 -10.35 8.65 -5.77
N ILE A 320 -11.09 7.81 -5.04
CA ILE A 320 -12.50 8.06 -4.72
C ILE A 320 -12.66 9.32 -3.86
N LEU A 321 -11.86 9.47 -2.80
CA LEU A 321 -11.86 10.66 -1.95
C LEU A 321 -11.54 11.93 -2.74
N MET A 322 -10.57 11.89 -3.65
CA MET A 322 -10.23 13.01 -4.53
C MET A 322 -11.39 13.37 -5.47
N ALA A 323 -12.08 12.38 -6.03
CA ALA A 323 -13.27 12.60 -6.84
C ALA A 323 -14.40 13.27 -6.05
N ILE A 324 -14.64 12.82 -4.81
CA ILE A 324 -15.64 13.41 -3.91
C ILE A 324 -15.24 14.83 -3.53
N PHE A 325 -13.97 15.07 -3.20
CA PHE A 325 -13.43 16.40 -2.89
C PHE A 325 -13.70 17.39 -4.03
N HIS A 326 -13.39 17.03 -5.27
CA HIS A 326 -13.67 17.89 -6.42
C HIS A 326 -15.16 18.05 -6.69
N CYS A 327 -16.00 17.03 -6.42
CA CYS A 327 -17.45 17.18 -6.48
C CYS A 327 -17.97 18.20 -5.46
N ILE A 328 -17.46 18.18 -4.22
CA ILE A 328 -17.80 19.16 -3.20
C ILE A 328 -17.34 20.56 -3.66
N GLU A 329 -16.12 20.69 -4.16
CA GLU A 329 -15.57 21.94 -4.69
C GLU A 329 -16.40 22.51 -5.85
N GLN A 330 -16.88 21.67 -6.77
CA GLN A 330 -17.75 22.10 -7.88
C GLN A 330 -19.06 22.72 -7.41
N PHE A 331 -19.63 22.22 -6.31
CA PHE A 331 -20.92 22.66 -5.77
C PHE A 331 -20.80 23.76 -4.70
N LYS A 332 -19.77 23.73 -3.86
CA LYS A 332 -19.61 24.68 -2.74
C LYS A 332 -18.50 25.69 -2.95
N GLY A 333 -17.65 25.46 -3.94
CA GLY A 333 -16.48 26.27 -4.23
C GLY A 333 -15.27 25.89 -3.39
N THR A 334 -14.20 26.65 -3.58
CA THR A 334 -12.89 26.44 -2.96
C THR A 334 -12.98 26.20 -1.45
N PRO A 335 -12.26 25.20 -0.91
CA PRO A 335 -12.22 24.92 0.53
C PRO A 335 -11.56 26.07 1.30
N ARG A 336 -11.77 26.09 2.63
CA ARG A 336 -11.11 27.05 3.53
C ARG A 336 -9.63 26.75 3.70
N ARG A 337 -9.31 25.45 3.82
CA ARG A 337 -7.93 24.94 3.87
C ARG A 337 -7.66 24.15 2.60
N SER A 338 -6.51 24.41 1.97
CA SER A 338 -6.13 23.63 0.78
C SER A 338 -5.51 22.28 1.17
N ILE A 339 -5.52 21.33 0.23
CA ILE A 339 -4.81 20.04 0.37
C ILE A 339 -3.33 20.29 0.67
N ALA A 340 -2.66 21.12 -0.13
CA ALA A 340 -1.24 21.42 0.03
C ALA A 340 -0.90 22.04 1.40
N GLU A 341 -1.76 22.91 1.92
CA GLU A 341 -1.59 23.53 3.24
C GLU A 341 -1.63 22.49 4.37
N LEU A 342 -2.64 21.61 4.36
CA LEU A 342 -2.79 20.55 5.36
C LEU A 342 -1.69 19.47 5.22
N ALA A 343 -1.29 19.16 3.99
CA ALA A 343 -0.18 18.24 3.73
C ALA A 343 1.15 18.78 4.26
N ALA A 344 1.41 20.09 4.15
CA ALA A 344 2.62 20.70 4.71
C ALA A 344 2.68 20.60 6.26
N GLU A 345 1.53 20.56 6.92
CA GLU A 345 1.43 20.39 8.39
C GLU A 345 1.54 18.92 8.84
N HIS A 346 1.59 17.96 7.91
CA HIS A 346 1.60 16.52 8.18
C HIS A 346 2.58 16.12 9.28
N ASN A 347 3.87 16.45 9.10
CA ASN A 347 4.93 16.12 10.05
C ASN A 347 4.63 16.67 11.45
N GLY A 348 4.17 17.92 11.55
CA GLY A 348 3.80 18.53 12.83
C GLY A 348 2.65 17.81 13.53
N ARG A 349 1.63 17.38 12.78
CA ARG A 349 0.46 16.66 13.32
C ARG A 349 0.81 15.25 13.78
N VAL A 350 1.63 14.53 13.01
CA VAL A 350 2.16 13.22 13.40
C VAL A 350 2.96 13.34 14.71
N GLN A 351 3.83 14.35 14.82
CA GLN A 351 4.59 14.59 16.04
C GLN A 351 3.71 14.94 17.24
N ARG A 352 2.71 15.82 17.05
CA ARG A 352 1.76 16.17 18.10
C ARG A 352 1.04 14.93 18.63
N ARG A 353 0.49 14.08 17.75
CA ARG A 353 -0.18 12.84 18.18
C ARG A 353 0.76 11.86 18.86
N LYS A 354 2.02 11.75 18.42
CA LYS A 354 3.05 10.97 19.13
C LYS A 354 3.32 11.54 20.53
N SER A 355 3.33 12.85 20.70
CA SER A 355 3.52 13.48 22.01
C SER A 355 2.31 13.34 22.94
N GLU A 356 1.09 13.54 22.42
CA GLU A 356 -0.17 13.36 23.17
C GLU A 356 -0.34 11.91 23.65
N ARG A 357 -0.02 10.93 22.80
CA ARG A 357 -0.03 9.52 23.19
C ARG A 357 1.00 9.20 24.27
N ARG A 358 2.22 9.72 24.16
CA ARG A 358 3.23 9.56 25.22
C ARG A 358 2.78 10.15 26.56
N VAL A 359 2.04 11.27 26.55
CA VAL A 359 1.50 11.86 27.78
C VAL A 359 0.41 10.98 28.40
N LEU A 360 -0.49 10.41 27.60
CA LEU A 360 -1.51 9.47 28.09
C LEU A 360 -0.87 8.19 28.66
N GLU A 361 0.23 7.71 28.06
CA GLU A 361 0.96 6.54 28.54
C GLU A 361 1.74 6.79 29.83
N VAL A 362 2.28 8.01 30.04
CA VAL A 362 2.89 8.43 31.32
C VAL A 362 1.83 8.59 32.43
N GLN A 363 0.57 8.81 32.05
CA GLN A 363 -0.55 8.88 32.99
C GLN A 363 -1.11 7.50 33.37
N GLU A 364 -1.05 6.51 32.47
CA GLU A 364 -1.42 5.12 32.75
C GLU A 364 -0.28 4.32 33.42
N ASN A 365 0.98 4.62 33.11
CA ASN A 365 2.15 4.03 33.75
C ASN A 365 2.90 5.10 34.54
N GLY A 366 2.63 5.17 35.85
CA GLY A 366 3.27 6.12 36.75
C GLY A 366 4.80 6.09 36.67
N ASN A 367 5.36 7.29 36.50
CA ASN A 367 6.77 7.69 36.65
C ASN A 367 7.83 6.77 36.01
N ASP A 368 8.33 7.18 34.84
CA ASP A 368 9.77 7.37 34.72
C ASP A 368 10.11 8.44 33.67
N SER A 369 10.93 9.40 34.10
CA SER A 369 11.30 10.58 33.35
C SER A 369 12.80 10.59 33.05
N SER A 370 13.16 11.20 31.91
CA SER A 370 14.50 11.46 31.36
C SER A 370 15.08 10.30 30.53
N HIS A 371 15.46 10.48 29.27
CA HIS A 371 16.43 11.46 28.79
C HIS A 371 16.12 11.97 27.37
N GLN A 372 16.04 13.29 27.22
CA GLN A 372 16.20 13.98 25.95
C GLN A 372 17.68 14.21 25.71
N HIS A 373 18.22 13.74 24.59
CA HIS A 373 19.52 14.20 24.10
C HIS A 373 19.38 14.92 22.75
N HIS A 374 19.80 16.18 22.79
CA HIS A 374 19.98 17.10 21.68
C HIS A 374 20.97 16.54 20.65
N SER A 375 20.58 16.47 19.37
CA SER A 375 21.53 16.35 18.28
C SER A 375 21.88 17.74 17.74
N HIS A 376 23.15 18.12 17.92
CA HIS A 376 23.73 19.33 17.37
C HIS A 376 24.05 19.16 15.87
N ARG A 377 23.81 20.24 15.13
CA ARG A 377 24.19 20.48 13.74
C ARG A 377 25.73 20.48 13.51
N ARG A 378 26.10 20.14 12.26
CA ARG A 378 27.39 20.34 11.52
C ARG A 378 28.44 19.23 11.75
N SER A 379 29.19 18.72 10.76
CA SER A 379 29.57 19.23 9.43
C SER A 379 29.86 18.09 8.43
N HIS A 380 29.59 18.35 7.15
CA HIS A 380 30.03 17.53 6.00
C HIS A 380 31.52 17.18 6.03
N ARG A 381 31.85 15.93 5.76
CA ARG A 381 33.09 15.52 5.08
C ARG A 381 32.79 14.35 4.15
N GLU A 382 32.99 14.66 2.88
CA GLU A 382 33.04 13.81 1.68
C GLU A 382 34.17 12.78 1.81
N ILE A 383 33.87 11.49 1.61
CA ILE A 383 34.85 10.42 1.37
C ILE A 383 34.28 9.42 0.36
N VAL A 384 34.79 9.53 -0.87
CA VAL A 384 35.18 8.53 -1.87
C VAL A 384 34.57 7.12 -1.70
N GLU A 385 33.63 6.82 -2.60
CA GLU A 385 33.23 5.48 -3.02
C GLU A 385 34.46 4.74 -3.60
N ILE A 386 34.73 3.55 -3.09
CA ILE A 386 35.59 2.58 -3.78
C ILE A 386 34.62 1.62 -4.45
N GLU A 387 34.49 1.75 -5.77
CA GLU A 387 33.69 0.90 -6.64
C GLU A 387 34.13 -0.57 -6.51
N GLU A 388 33.15 -1.45 -6.36
CA GLU A 388 33.29 -2.91 -6.48
C GLU A 388 33.38 -3.27 -7.98
N GLU A 389 34.59 -3.48 -8.50
CA GLU A 389 34.78 -4.14 -9.80
C GLU A 389 34.86 -5.67 -9.62
N GLU A 390 33.83 -6.37 -10.08
CA GLU A 390 33.89 -7.81 -10.35
C GLU A 390 34.77 -8.06 -11.59
N GLY A 391 36.00 -8.49 -11.38
CA GLY A 391 36.87 -9.00 -12.44
C GLY A 391 36.57 -10.48 -12.74
N PRO A 392 36.42 -10.89 -14.01
CA PRO A 392 36.28 -12.29 -14.37
C PRO A 392 37.68 -12.89 -14.54
N ASP A 393 38.14 -13.74 -13.62
CA ASP A 393 39.18 -14.70 -14.00
C ASP A 393 39.19 -15.98 -13.18
N GLY A 394 39.25 -17.10 -13.90
CA GLY A 394 39.22 -18.46 -13.37
C GLY A 394 40.49 -18.83 -12.62
N GLY A 395 40.50 -18.60 -11.31
CA GLY A 395 41.41 -19.23 -10.36
C GLY A 395 40.63 -20.21 -9.48
N LYS A 396 41.14 -21.42 -9.27
CA LYS A 396 40.53 -22.44 -8.40
C LYS A 396 40.15 -21.83 -7.04
N SER A 397 38.87 -21.86 -6.69
CA SER A 397 38.37 -21.47 -5.36
C SER A 397 39.14 -22.23 -4.27
N PRO A 398 39.67 -21.57 -3.23
CA PRO A 398 40.22 -22.28 -2.09
C PRO A 398 39.11 -23.15 -1.47
N GLU A 399 39.38 -24.44 -1.24
CA GLU A 399 38.43 -25.34 -0.58
C GLU A 399 38.15 -24.81 0.84
N HIS A 400 36.97 -24.23 1.05
CA HIS A 400 36.52 -23.83 2.39
C HIS A 400 36.55 -25.03 3.34
N MET A 401 36.89 -24.79 4.60
CA MET A 401 36.99 -25.85 5.61
C MET A 401 35.61 -26.43 5.91
N LYS A 402 35.26 -27.52 5.21
CA LYS A 402 34.01 -28.25 5.44
C LYS A 402 34.17 -29.20 6.62
N LEU A 403 33.34 -29.03 7.64
CA LEU A 403 33.28 -29.94 8.78
C LEU A 403 32.26 -31.05 8.51
N GLU A 404 32.71 -32.30 8.62
CA GLU A 404 31.85 -33.47 8.41
C GLU A 404 31.06 -33.81 9.70
N PRO A 405 29.82 -34.30 9.57
CA PRO A 405 29.07 -34.87 10.69
C PRO A 405 29.89 -35.90 11.49
N GLY A 406 29.83 -35.82 12.82
CA GLY A 406 30.61 -36.63 13.75
C GLY A 406 31.95 -36.02 14.15
N THR A 407 32.39 -34.93 13.51
CA THR A 407 33.63 -34.22 13.87
C THR A 407 33.54 -33.63 15.27
N ILE A 408 34.57 -33.84 16.09
CA ILE A 408 34.70 -33.24 17.42
C ILE A 408 35.65 -32.04 17.36
N LEU A 409 35.13 -30.86 17.69
CA LEU A 409 35.86 -29.61 17.78
C LEU A 409 36.25 -29.33 19.23
N TRP A 410 37.52 -28.98 19.43
CA TRP A 410 38.02 -28.48 20.71
C TRP A 410 38.30 -26.99 20.60
N LEU A 411 37.67 -26.23 21.50
CA LEU A 411 37.74 -24.78 21.55
C LEU A 411 38.66 -24.33 22.69
N GLU A 412 39.70 -23.59 22.33
CA GLU A 412 40.52 -22.84 23.28
C GLU A 412 39.76 -21.56 23.66
N ASP A 413 39.16 -21.56 24.87
CA ASP A 413 38.46 -20.42 25.45
C ASP A 413 39.26 -19.81 26.64
N ALA A 414 38.76 -18.71 27.21
CA ALA A 414 39.40 -18.02 28.34
C ALA A 414 39.35 -18.78 29.69
N HIS A 415 38.57 -19.86 29.79
CA HIS A 415 38.24 -20.59 31.02
C HIS A 415 38.57 -22.11 30.99
N TRP A 416 39.21 -22.63 29.93
CA TRP A 416 39.63 -24.03 29.65
C TRP A 416 38.80 -24.77 28.58
N GLN A 417 39.38 -25.81 27.97
CA GLN A 417 38.89 -26.48 26.74
C GLN A 417 37.42 -26.91 26.79
N ARG A 418 36.62 -26.46 25.81
CA ARG A 418 35.24 -26.93 25.58
C ARG A 418 35.17 -27.74 24.30
N GLY A 419 34.41 -28.84 24.32
CA GLY A 419 34.25 -29.75 23.19
C GLY A 419 32.86 -29.69 22.57
N PHE A 420 32.78 -29.71 21.24
CA PHE A 420 31.51 -29.71 20.50
C PHE A 420 31.55 -30.77 19.41
N GLN A 421 30.48 -31.56 19.27
CA GLN A 421 30.35 -32.54 18.21
C GLN A 421 29.40 -32.01 17.11
N ILE A 422 29.88 -31.96 15.88
CA ILE A 422 29.11 -31.53 14.70
C ILE A 422 28.14 -32.63 14.25
N HIS A 423 26.92 -32.27 13.87
CA HIS A 423 25.89 -33.19 13.38
C HIS A 423 25.44 -32.87 11.96
N GLU A 424 25.29 -31.60 11.61
CA GLU A 424 24.74 -31.16 10.33
C GLU A 424 25.32 -29.82 9.87
N ASP A 425 25.26 -29.59 8.55
CA ASP A 425 25.57 -28.30 7.92
C ASP A 425 24.28 -27.49 7.83
N LEU A 426 24.21 -26.38 8.59
CA LEU A 426 23.05 -25.49 8.62
C LEU A 426 23.14 -24.40 7.54
N GLY A 427 24.33 -24.17 6.97
CA GLY A 427 24.61 -23.07 6.05
C GLY A 427 24.48 -23.43 4.57
N GLY A 428 24.08 -24.67 4.24
CA GLY A 428 23.86 -25.12 2.87
C GLY A 428 25.07 -24.96 1.95
N GLY A 429 26.28 -24.98 2.52
CA GLY A 429 27.54 -24.73 1.81
C GLY A 429 27.85 -23.26 1.48
N ARG A 430 26.93 -22.31 1.69
CA ARG A 430 27.16 -20.86 1.50
C ARG A 430 27.68 -20.17 2.75
N ARG A 431 27.40 -20.73 3.93
CA ARG A 431 27.83 -20.19 5.23
C ARG A 431 28.51 -21.30 6.03
N SER A 432 29.60 -20.99 6.71
CA SER A 432 30.29 -21.93 7.59
C SER A 432 29.59 -22.04 8.96
N VAL A 433 28.31 -22.42 8.96
CA VAL A 433 27.46 -22.58 10.15
C VAL A 433 27.02 -24.03 10.28
N TYR A 434 27.27 -24.63 11.44
CA TYR A 434 27.04 -26.04 11.70
C TYR A 434 26.16 -26.26 12.93
N GLY A 435 25.32 -27.29 12.88
CA GLY A 435 24.58 -27.78 14.04
C GLY A 435 25.47 -28.69 14.88
N ALA A 436 25.52 -28.45 16.19
CA ALA A 436 26.38 -29.20 17.11
C ALA A 436 25.73 -29.44 18.48
N THR A 437 26.29 -30.34 19.26
CA THR A 437 25.99 -30.51 20.70
C THR A 437 27.25 -30.32 21.54
N SER A 438 27.08 -29.75 22.74
CA SER A 438 28.16 -29.67 23.73
C SER A 438 28.50 -31.05 24.26
N LEU A 439 29.78 -31.37 24.43
CA LEU A 439 30.21 -32.58 25.15
C LEU A 439 29.93 -32.50 26.65
N ASP A 440 29.80 -31.29 27.21
CA ASP A 440 29.53 -31.05 28.63
C ASP A 440 28.02 -31.09 28.96
N ASP A 441 27.16 -30.81 27.98
CA ASP A 441 25.70 -30.77 28.13
C ASP A 441 25.05 -31.45 26.90
N MET A 442 24.78 -32.75 27.03
CA MET A 442 24.47 -33.67 25.92
C MET A 442 23.03 -33.56 25.37
N GLY A 443 22.33 -32.44 25.58
CA GLY A 443 20.90 -32.33 25.27
C GLY A 443 20.47 -31.22 24.32
N LYS A 444 21.24 -30.13 24.17
CA LYS A 444 20.77 -28.92 23.47
C LYS A 444 21.50 -28.70 22.15
N PRO A 445 20.76 -28.50 21.03
CA PRO A 445 21.37 -28.13 19.76
C PRO A 445 21.95 -26.71 19.84
N LEU A 446 23.14 -26.54 19.26
CA LEU A 446 23.93 -25.32 19.23
C LEU A 446 24.32 -24.99 17.79
N ALA A 447 24.34 -23.70 17.45
CA ALA A 447 24.84 -23.21 16.17
C ALA A 447 26.32 -22.83 16.32
N VAL A 448 27.17 -23.42 15.50
CA VAL A 448 28.63 -23.22 15.48
C VAL A 448 29.02 -22.48 14.22
N TYR A 449 29.43 -21.23 14.37
CA TYR A 449 29.94 -20.37 13.30
C TYR A 449 31.46 -20.49 13.24
N VAL A 450 31.99 -20.84 12.08
CA VAL A 450 33.43 -21.03 11.86
C VAL A 450 33.91 -19.96 10.89
N GLY A 451 34.85 -19.11 11.32
CA GLY A 451 35.45 -18.11 10.43
C GLY A 451 36.60 -18.70 9.60
N ALA A 452 37.26 -17.86 8.78
CA ALA A 452 38.46 -18.29 8.06
C ALA A 452 39.71 -18.31 8.94
N HIS A 453 40.74 -19.08 8.58
CA HIS A 453 41.99 -19.11 9.34
C HIS A 453 42.84 -17.86 9.05
N PRO A 454 43.48 -17.20 10.06
CA PRO A 454 44.27 -15.99 9.83
C PRO A 454 45.45 -16.12 8.86
N SER A 455 45.94 -17.34 8.61
CA SER A 455 47.01 -17.60 7.63
C SER A 455 46.52 -17.84 6.21
N GLN A 456 45.20 -17.87 5.98
CA GLN A 456 44.56 -17.98 4.65
C GLN A 456 44.22 -16.59 4.07
N LEU A 457 44.64 -15.49 4.73
CA LEU A 457 44.25 -14.11 4.41
C LEU A 457 44.99 -13.47 3.21
N GLU A 458 45.47 -14.26 2.24
CA GLU A 458 45.89 -13.80 0.90
C GLU A 458 45.40 -14.82 -0.17
N PRO A 459 44.66 -14.44 -1.24
CA PRO A 459 43.73 -13.35 -1.46
C PRO A 459 42.35 -13.90 -1.92
N SER A 460 41.37 -14.01 -1.02
CA SER A 460 39.96 -13.99 -1.40
C SER A 460 39.24 -12.99 -0.49
N TRP A 461 38.44 -12.10 -1.07
CA TRP A 461 37.65 -11.14 -0.30
C TRP A 461 36.63 -11.86 0.62
N GLU A 462 36.19 -13.05 0.21
CA GLU A 462 35.26 -13.92 0.92
C GLU A 462 35.81 -14.43 2.26
N ASP A 463 37.07 -14.89 2.30
CA ASP A 463 37.70 -15.40 3.52
C ASP A 463 37.93 -14.29 4.56
N MET A 464 38.28 -13.08 4.10
CA MET A 464 38.36 -11.88 4.94
C MET A 464 36.99 -11.50 5.52
N SER A 465 35.93 -11.60 4.71
CA SER A 465 34.55 -11.31 5.14
C SER A 465 34.09 -12.29 6.22
N MET A 466 34.29 -13.60 6.04
CA MET A 466 33.87 -14.60 7.04
C MET A 466 34.63 -14.50 8.36
N TRP A 467 35.95 -14.31 8.31
CA TRP A 467 36.75 -14.07 9.52
C TRP A 467 36.26 -12.84 10.28
N TYR A 468 35.99 -11.75 9.55
CA TYR A 468 35.52 -10.50 10.12
C TYR A 468 34.12 -10.64 10.73
N GLN A 469 33.20 -11.33 10.04
CA GLN A 469 31.83 -11.56 10.49
C GLN A 469 31.77 -12.31 11.82
N VAL A 470 32.48 -13.45 11.96
CA VAL A 470 32.46 -14.23 13.20
C VAL A 470 33.03 -13.44 14.38
N GLN A 471 34.10 -12.67 14.15
CA GLN A 471 34.68 -11.83 15.20
C GLN A 471 33.78 -10.65 15.58
N ARG A 472 33.21 -9.95 14.60
CA ARG A 472 32.24 -8.87 14.83
C ARG A 472 31.03 -9.38 15.59
N GLN A 473 30.45 -10.49 15.16
CA GLN A 473 29.30 -11.09 15.83
C GLN A 473 29.66 -11.48 17.26
N THR A 474 30.84 -12.07 17.48
CA THR A 474 31.35 -12.35 18.83
C THR A 474 31.46 -11.08 19.68
N ARG A 475 31.96 -9.97 19.12
CA ARG A 475 32.04 -8.68 19.82
C ARG A 475 30.65 -8.15 20.18
N VAL A 476 29.71 -8.14 19.25
CA VAL A 476 28.35 -7.64 19.45
C VAL A 476 27.63 -8.45 20.53
N LEU A 477 27.66 -9.78 20.44
CA LEU A 477 27.00 -10.64 21.44
C LEU A 477 27.65 -10.53 22.83
N ASN A 478 28.97 -10.30 22.91
CA ASN A 478 29.63 -9.99 24.17
C ASN A 478 29.16 -8.65 24.75
N ILE A 479 28.99 -7.60 23.92
CA ILE A 479 28.45 -6.31 24.36
C ILE A 479 27.01 -6.49 24.88
N MET A 480 26.16 -7.22 24.15
CA MET A 480 24.80 -7.54 24.59
C MET A 480 24.81 -8.23 25.96
N LYS A 481 25.65 -9.27 26.12
CA LYS A 481 25.81 -9.99 27.39
C LYS A 481 26.31 -9.10 28.53
N GLN A 482 27.31 -8.25 28.27
CA GLN A 482 27.87 -7.32 29.26
C GLN A 482 26.87 -6.25 29.71
N ARG A 483 26.00 -5.81 28.79
CA ARG A 483 24.93 -4.84 29.07
C ARG A 483 23.66 -5.49 29.63
N GLY A 484 23.66 -6.80 29.86
CA GLY A 484 22.51 -7.52 30.41
C GLY A 484 21.32 -7.61 29.44
N ILE A 485 21.54 -7.46 28.14
CA ILE A 485 20.48 -7.61 27.13
C ILE A 485 20.18 -9.10 27.00
N SER A 486 18.98 -9.49 27.42
CA SER A 486 18.49 -10.85 27.25
C SER A 486 17.09 -10.81 26.66
N SER A 487 16.89 -11.53 25.56
CA SER A 487 15.59 -11.75 24.95
C SER A 487 15.60 -13.16 24.36
N LYS A 488 14.48 -13.88 24.45
CA LYS A 488 14.35 -15.19 23.78
C LYS A 488 14.41 -15.08 22.25
N TYR A 489 14.24 -13.86 21.73
CA TYR A 489 14.29 -13.52 20.31
C TYR A 489 15.69 -13.07 19.83
N LEU A 490 16.68 -13.08 20.73
CA LEU A 490 18.08 -12.82 20.43
C LEU A 490 18.92 -14.09 20.67
N PRO A 491 19.96 -14.33 19.87
CA PRO A 491 20.86 -15.45 20.08
C PRO A 491 21.68 -15.25 21.36
N GLN A 492 21.81 -16.33 22.14
CA GLN A 492 22.64 -16.38 23.33
C GLN A 492 24.05 -16.85 22.97
N LEU A 493 25.05 -16.10 23.41
CA LEU A 493 26.46 -16.52 23.35
C LEU A 493 26.74 -17.64 24.36
N ILE A 494 27.04 -18.85 23.86
CA ILE A 494 27.38 -20.03 24.67
C ILE A 494 28.88 -20.14 24.87
N ALA A 495 29.64 -20.04 23.78
CA ALA A 495 31.11 -20.06 23.80
C ALA A 495 31.66 -19.26 22.61
N SER A 496 32.88 -18.77 22.74
CA SER A 496 33.65 -18.18 21.64
C SER A 496 35.12 -18.38 21.89
N GLY A 497 35.91 -18.66 20.87
CA GLY A 497 37.34 -18.92 21.02
C GLY A 497 38.01 -19.30 19.71
N ARG A 498 39.10 -20.06 19.81
CA ARG A 498 39.84 -20.54 18.64
C ARG A 498 39.86 -22.07 18.59
N LEU A 499 39.79 -22.62 17.39
CA LEU A 499 39.87 -24.05 17.18
C LEU A 499 41.26 -24.61 17.48
N MET A 500 41.25 -25.82 18.05
CA MET A 500 42.41 -26.69 18.24
C MET A 500 42.31 -27.87 17.27
N HIS A 501 43.44 -28.25 16.68
CA HIS A 501 43.49 -29.41 15.80
C HIS A 501 43.72 -30.70 16.59
N PRO A 502 43.28 -31.86 16.08
CA PRO A 502 43.62 -33.16 16.65
C PRO A 502 45.14 -33.40 16.61
N GLY A 503 45.71 -33.93 17.70
CA GLY A 503 47.12 -34.30 17.77
C GLY A 503 48.04 -33.27 18.45
N PRO A 504 49.37 -33.53 18.51
CA PRO A 504 50.33 -32.65 19.17
C PRO A 504 50.46 -31.32 18.43
N CYS A 505 50.12 -30.23 19.12
CA CYS A 505 50.20 -28.88 18.58
C CYS A 505 51.60 -28.28 18.75
N THR A 506 52.08 -27.56 17.74
CA THR A 506 53.40 -26.88 17.78
C THR A 506 53.37 -25.55 18.55
N LYS A 507 52.19 -25.08 19.00
CA LYS A 507 52.06 -23.87 19.81
C LYS A 507 52.81 -24.04 21.14
N LYS A 508 53.75 -23.14 21.40
CA LYS A 508 54.54 -23.11 22.66
C LYS A 508 53.87 -22.28 23.76
N SER A 509 52.90 -21.43 23.42
CA SER A 509 52.16 -20.56 24.35
C SER A 509 50.74 -20.27 23.82
N PRO A 510 49.79 -19.85 24.69
CA PRO A 510 48.50 -19.31 24.27
C PRO A 510 48.73 -18.13 23.32
N GLY A 511 48.14 -18.18 22.12
CA GLY A 511 48.39 -17.18 21.06
C GLY A 511 49.63 -17.44 20.19
N GLY A 512 50.35 -18.54 20.40
CA GLY A 512 51.40 -19.00 19.49
C GLY A 512 50.85 -19.37 18.11
N ARG A 513 51.72 -19.46 17.10
CA ARG A 513 51.35 -19.88 15.74
C ARG A 513 51.51 -21.39 15.57
N CYS A 514 50.56 -22.00 14.87
CA CYS A 514 50.63 -23.36 14.35
C CYS A 514 50.15 -23.29 12.91
N ASP A 515 50.79 -24.03 12.01
CA ASP A 515 50.48 -23.99 10.58
C ASP A 515 49.31 -24.90 10.19
N HIS A 516 48.69 -25.58 11.15
CA HIS A 516 47.53 -26.44 10.89
C HIS A 516 46.29 -25.57 10.62
N PRO A 517 45.50 -25.83 9.56
CA PRO A 517 44.39 -24.96 9.12
C PRO A 517 43.27 -24.80 10.16
N TRP A 518 43.08 -25.78 11.04
CA TRP A 518 42.14 -25.65 12.16
C TRP A 518 42.67 -24.78 13.30
N CYS A 519 44.00 -24.66 13.45
CA CYS A 519 44.59 -24.20 14.70
C CYS A 519 44.66 -22.68 14.81
N GLY A 520 43.66 -22.07 15.43
CA GLY A 520 43.59 -20.61 15.53
C GLY A 520 42.41 -19.99 14.78
N THR A 521 41.66 -20.80 14.04
CA THR A 521 40.42 -20.40 13.36
C THR A 521 39.39 -19.93 14.39
N PRO A 522 38.82 -18.72 14.25
CA PRO A 522 37.83 -18.21 15.20
C PRO A 522 36.53 -18.99 15.09
N VAL A 523 35.95 -19.32 16.24
CA VAL A 523 34.65 -19.99 16.33
C VAL A 523 33.77 -19.29 17.34
N LEU A 524 32.49 -19.18 16.99
CA LEU A 524 31.42 -18.66 17.82
C LEU A 524 30.34 -19.74 17.96
N VAL A 525 29.88 -20.00 19.18
CA VAL A 525 28.84 -20.97 19.48
C VAL A 525 27.65 -20.25 20.13
N THR A 526 26.47 -20.42 19.55
CA THR A 526 25.23 -19.76 20.00
C THR A 526 24.06 -20.74 20.13
N SER A 527 23.00 -20.26 20.77
CA SER A 527 21.69 -20.94 20.88
C SER A 527 20.59 -19.87 20.77
N PRO A 528 19.40 -20.16 20.23
CA PRO A 528 18.92 -21.43 19.70
C PRO A 528 19.38 -21.76 18.27
N VAL A 529 19.03 -22.96 17.79
CA VAL A 529 19.15 -23.42 16.40
C VAL A 529 17.77 -23.48 15.77
N GLY A 530 17.66 -23.12 14.49
CA GLY A 530 16.41 -23.12 13.74
C GLY A 530 16.66 -23.02 12.23
N GLU A 531 15.59 -23.00 11.46
CA GLU A 531 15.64 -22.93 9.99
C GLU A 531 15.45 -21.50 9.51
N SER A 532 16.23 -21.06 8.52
CA SER A 532 16.10 -19.71 7.96
C SER A 532 14.82 -19.51 7.15
N LEU A 533 14.31 -18.28 7.07
CA LEU A 533 12.99 -18.03 6.49
C LEU A 533 12.93 -18.22 4.98
N ASP A 534 14.04 -18.03 4.26
CA ASP A 534 14.15 -18.37 2.84
C ASP A 534 13.86 -19.85 2.61
N VAL A 535 14.47 -20.74 3.41
CA VAL A 535 14.26 -22.19 3.32
C VAL A 535 12.85 -22.59 3.73
N VAL A 536 12.31 -21.96 4.79
CA VAL A 536 10.94 -22.22 5.24
C VAL A 536 9.94 -21.83 4.16
N VAL A 537 10.07 -20.65 3.55
CA VAL A 537 9.15 -20.17 2.50
C VAL A 537 9.27 -21.02 1.23
N GLU A 538 10.48 -21.42 0.84
CA GLU A 538 10.67 -22.30 -0.32
C GLU A 538 10.00 -23.66 -0.14
N ARG A 539 10.05 -24.22 1.08
CA ARG A 539 9.50 -25.55 1.37
C ARG A 539 8.00 -25.54 1.67
N GLU A 540 7.52 -24.60 2.48
CA GLU A 540 6.17 -24.61 3.06
C GLU A 540 5.24 -23.57 2.43
N GLY A 541 5.78 -22.64 1.65
CA GLY A 541 5.05 -21.53 1.05
C GLY A 541 5.02 -20.28 1.93
N PHE A 542 4.18 -19.33 1.54
CA PHE A 542 4.07 -18.02 2.21
C PHE A 542 3.36 -18.10 3.56
N PHE A 543 3.67 -17.16 4.44
CA PHE A 543 3.17 -17.13 5.81
C PHE A 543 1.68 -16.83 5.88
N SER A 544 1.01 -17.51 6.80
CA SER A 544 -0.32 -17.14 7.26
C SER A 544 -0.32 -15.83 8.06
N SER A 545 -1.52 -15.31 8.34
CA SER A 545 -1.69 -14.08 9.14
C SER A 545 -1.04 -14.18 10.53
N GLU A 546 -1.23 -15.31 11.20
CA GLU A 546 -0.67 -15.53 12.53
C GLU A 546 0.87 -15.64 12.50
N GLU A 547 1.41 -16.35 11.52
CA GLU A 547 2.86 -16.49 11.31
C GLU A 547 3.53 -15.15 11.02
N ALA A 548 2.95 -14.36 10.11
CA ALA A 548 3.47 -13.04 9.77
C ALA A 548 3.41 -12.06 10.96
N LEU A 549 2.30 -12.08 11.72
CA LEU A 549 2.17 -11.29 12.95
C LEU A 549 3.21 -11.69 14.00
N ARG A 550 3.43 -13.00 14.18
CA ARG A 550 4.40 -13.54 15.13
C ARG A 550 5.83 -13.21 14.72
N CYS A 551 6.16 -13.36 13.44
CA CYS A 551 7.45 -12.98 12.88
C CYS A 551 7.75 -11.50 13.10
N CYS A 552 6.79 -10.62 12.81
CA CYS A 552 6.91 -9.18 13.06
C CYS A 552 7.13 -8.88 14.55
N HIS A 553 6.30 -9.47 15.43
CA HIS A 553 6.38 -9.28 16.87
C HIS A 553 7.74 -9.70 17.46
N ASP A 554 8.21 -10.89 17.08
CA ASP A 554 9.43 -11.47 17.61
C ASP A 554 10.67 -10.70 17.13
N CYS A 555 10.70 -10.31 15.85
CA CYS A 555 11.76 -9.46 15.31
C CYS A 555 11.77 -8.08 15.97
N LEU A 556 10.61 -7.42 16.13
CA LEU A 556 10.54 -6.11 16.83
C LEU A 556 10.97 -6.22 18.29
N SER A 557 10.69 -7.34 18.95
CA SER A 557 11.11 -7.59 20.34
C SER A 557 12.63 -7.67 20.46
N ALA A 558 13.29 -8.31 19.49
CA ALA A 558 14.74 -8.33 19.39
C ALA A 558 15.33 -6.94 19.10
N LEU A 559 14.77 -6.20 18.12
CA LEU A 559 15.20 -4.85 17.76
C LEU A 559 15.04 -3.84 18.89
N ARG A 560 13.93 -3.90 19.65
CA ARG A 560 13.77 -3.07 20.86
C ARG A 560 14.88 -3.35 21.87
N SER A 561 15.18 -4.63 22.09
CA SER A 561 16.15 -5.05 23.09
C SER A 561 17.57 -4.62 22.70
N SER A 562 17.97 -4.81 21.44
CA SER A 562 19.27 -4.35 20.93
C SER A 562 19.37 -2.82 20.83
N GLY A 563 18.30 -2.17 20.37
CA GLY A 563 18.20 -0.72 20.21
C GLY A 563 18.31 0.05 21.54
N SER A 564 17.85 -0.54 22.66
CA SER A 564 18.06 0.03 24.00
C SER A 564 19.55 0.19 24.38
N ALA A 565 20.44 -0.55 23.70
CA ALA A 565 21.88 -0.44 23.84
C ALA A 565 22.55 0.26 22.65
N GLY A 566 21.80 0.90 21.76
CA GLY A 566 22.34 1.56 20.57
C GLY A 566 22.94 0.58 19.56
N ILE A 567 22.44 -0.65 19.50
CA ILE A 567 22.86 -1.66 18.53
C ILE A 567 21.78 -1.79 17.46
N GLN A 568 22.12 -1.43 16.22
CA GLN A 568 21.27 -1.63 15.04
C GLN A 568 21.75 -2.84 14.26
N HIS A 569 20.82 -3.66 13.75
CA HIS A 569 21.17 -4.91 13.06
C HIS A 569 21.79 -4.65 11.70
N GLY A 570 21.20 -3.77 10.89
CA GLY A 570 21.76 -3.32 9.62
C GLY A 570 21.81 -4.34 8.48
N ASP A 571 21.21 -5.52 8.65
CA ASP A 571 21.22 -6.60 7.65
C ASP A 571 20.06 -7.59 7.84
N ILE A 572 18.84 -7.05 8.00
CA ILE A 572 17.64 -7.88 8.20
C ILE A 572 17.18 -8.41 6.85
N ASN A 573 17.26 -9.73 6.67
CA ASN A 573 16.83 -10.44 5.47
C ASN A 573 16.36 -11.87 5.84
N PRO A 574 15.74 -12.63 4.91
CA PRO A 574 15.17 -13.95 5.22
C PRO A 574 16.20 -14.96 5.72
N GLU A 575 17.46 -14.83 5.32
CA GLU A 575 18.55 -15.71 5.74
C GLU A 575 19.05 -15.38 7.17
N HIS A 576 18.70 -14.21 7.72
CA HIS A 576 19.10 -13.74 9.05
C HIS A 576 17.98 -13.77 10.09
N VAL A 577 16.88 -14.45 9.77
CA VAL A 577 15.81 -14.76 10.73
C VAL A 577 15.61 -16.26 10.70
N ILE A 578 15.67 -16.91 11.87
CA ILE A 578 15.42 -18.35 12.00
C ILE A 578 14.09 -18.62 12.68
N ARG A 579 13.37 -19.64 12.22
CA ARG A 579 12.21 -20.24 12.88
C ARG A 579 12.68 -21.34 13.82
N VAL A 580 12.35 -21.20 15.10
CA VAL A 580 12.77 -22.10 16.18
C VAL A 580 11.54 -22.75 16.80
N ASN A 581 11.59 -24.06 16.98
CA ASN A 581 10.53 -24.81 17.66
C ASN A 581 10.61 -24.55 19.17
N GLY A 582 9.52 -24.02 19.74
CA GLY A 582 9.36 -23.84 21.18
C GLY A 582 9.03 -25.16 21.90
N ALA A 583 9.16 -25.15 23.23
CA ALA A 583 8.87 -26.32 24.06
C ALA A 583 7.39 -26.73 24.02
N ASP A 584 6.50 -25.77 23.75
CA ASP A 584 5.05 -25.94 23.78
C ASP A 584 4.47 -26.40 22.41
N GLY A 585 5.33 -26.70 21.44
CA GLY A 585 4.94 -27.05 20.06
C GLY A 585 4.76 -25.83 19.15
N GLU A 586 4.66 -24.63 19.70
CA GLU A 586 4.62 -23.37 18.95
C GLU A 586 6.04 -22.93 18.55
N PHE A 587 6.20 -22.44 17.32
CA PHE A 587 7.46 -21.83 16.87
C PHE A 587 7.51 -20.33 17.17
N TYR A 588 8.72 -19.81 17.31
CA TYR A 588 9.04 -18.39 17.44
C TYR A 588 10.22 -18.03 16.54
N TYR A 589 10.42 -16.73 16.31
CA TYR A 589 11.44 -16.24 15.38
C TYR A 589 12.61 -15.56 16.12
N VAL A 590 13.83 -15.77 15.63
CA VAL A 590 15.05 -15.21 16.24
C VAL A 590 15.87 -14.49 15.17
N LEU A 591 16.23 -13.24 15.45
CA LEU A 591 17.14 -12.45 14.61
C LEU A 591 18.59 -12.87 14.87
N VAL A 592 19.26 -13.40 13.85
CA VAL A 592 20.62 -13.96 13.92
C VAL A 592 21.58 -13.19 12.99
N ASP A 593 22.86 -13.55 13.02
CA ASP A 593 23.92 -12.91 12.22
C ASP A 593 24.11 -11.40 12.49
N TRP A 594 24.48 -11.11 13.74
CA TRP A 594 24.82 -9.76 14.18
C TRP A 594 26.24 -9.32 13.74
N GLY A 595 26.87 -10.02 12.79
CA GLY A 595 28.22 -9.72 12.33
C GLY A 595 28.36 -8.38 11.61
N ARG A 596 27.27 -7.84 11.10
CA ARG A 596 27.21 -6.54 10.40
C ARG A 596 26.46 -5.45 11.17
N ALA A 597 26.22 -5.68 12.46
CA ALA A 597 25.56 -4.71 13.31
C ALA A 597 26.35 -3.40 13.45
N VAL A 598 25.64 -2.28 13.43
CA VAL A 598 26.19 -0.92 13.59
C VAL A 598 26.13 -0.55 15.07
N LEU A 599 27.31 -0.28 15.65
CA LEU A 599 27.47 0.11 17.06
C LEU A 599 27.89 1.57 17.21
N GLU A 600 28.65 2.08 16.24
CA GLU A 600 29.30 3.40 16.24
C GLU A 600 29.23 4.01 14.83
N ASP A 601 29.37 5.33 14.70
CA ASP A 601 29.27 6.05 13.41
C ASP A 601 30.26 5.62 12.32
N ARG A 602 31.30 4.85 12.68
CA ARG A 602 32.30 4.29 11.74
C ARG A 602 31.88 2.97 11.13
N ASP A 603 30.87 2.31 11.70
CA ASP A 603 30.35 1.07 11.19
C ASP A 603 29.38 1.36 10.04
N SER A 604 29.53 0.64 8.94
CA SER A 604 28.62 0.69 7.79
C SER A 604 27.71 -0.55 7.78
N PRO A 605 26.43 -0.40 7.46
CA PRO A 605 25.51 -1.52 7.33
C PRO A 605 25.86 -2.41 6.15
N ALA A 606 25.24 -3.60 6.10
CA ALA A 606 25.27 -4.43 4.91
C ALA A 606 24.41 -3.81 3.81
N ILE A 607 24.87 -3.92 2.56
CA ILE A 607 24.09 -3.54 1.40
C ILE A 607 23.54 -4.80 0.76
N ALA A 608 22.27 -5.07 1.04
CA ALA A 608 21.45 -6.08 0.38
C ALA A 608 20.38 -5.35 -0.44
N PRO A 609 20.54 -5.17 -1.76
CA PRO A 609 19.64 -4.36 -2.59
C PRO A 609 18.14 -4.71 -2.42
N ARG A 610 17.83 -5.98 -2.12
CA ARG A 610 16.46 -6.45 -1.88
C ARG A 610 15.84 -6.03 -0.54
N PHE A 611 16.64 -5.88 0.53
CA PHE A 611 16.11 -5.76 1.90
C PHE A 611 16.68 -4.57 2.69
N SER A 612 17.80 -3.97 2.29
CA SER A 612 18.35 -2.80 2.98
C SER A 612 17.40 -1.61 2.93
N SER A 613 17.36 -0.83 4.00
CA SER A 613 16.59 0.42 4.08
C SER A 613 17.00 1.44 3.01
N THR A 614 16.11 2.38 2.67
CA THR A 614 16.38 3.44 1.70
C THR A 614 17.61 4.26 2.08
N SER A 615 17.75 4.65 3.36
CA SER A 615 18.92 5.39 3.84
C SER A 615 20.22 4.58 3.75
N ALA A 616 20.17 3.26 3.97
CA ALA A 616 21.34 2.40 3.83
C ALA A 616 21.83 2.36 2.37
N LEU A 617 20.90 2.30 1.42
CA LEU A 617 21.23 2.29 -0.01
C LEU A 617 21.69 3.66 -0.55
N GLN A 618 21.14 4.77 -0.03
CA GLN A 618 21.48 6.11 -0.50
C GLN A 618 22.74 6.68 0.15
N GLU A 619 22.92 6.47 1.45
CA GLU A 619 23.93 7.16 2.25
C GLU A 619 24.97 6.21 2.87
N GLY A 620 24.80 4.89 2.69
CA GLY A 620 25.64 3.90 3.36
C GLY A 620 25.53 3.94 4.88
N LYS A 621 24.40 4.43 5.42
CA LYS A 621 24.18 4.64 6.85
C LYS A 621 22.78 4.26 7.28
N LEU A 622 22.64 3.88 8.54
CA LEU A 622 21.35 3.58 9.15
C LEU A 622 20.78 4.83 9.81
N CYS A 623 19.48 5.02 9.61
CA CYS A 623 18.65 5.91 10.42
C CYS A 623 17.98 5.11 11.54
N PRO A 624 17.41 5.77 12.56
CA PRO A 624 16.74 5.08 13.67
C PRO A 624 15.58 4.15 13.25
N ALA A 625 15.01 4.33 12.06
CA ALA A 625 13.94 3.48 11.51
C ALA A 625 14.41 2.43 10.50
N SER A 626 15.70 2.40 10.12
CA SER A 626 16.21 1.55 9.04
C SER A 626 15.96 0.06 9.26
N ASP A 627 16.18 -0.45 10.48
CA ASP A 627 15.91 -1.87 10.77
C ASP A 627 14.41 -2.20 10.66
N ALA A 628 13.52 -1.27 11.01
CA ALA A 628 12.09 -1.48 10.84
C ALA A 628 11.67 -1.44 9.36
N GLU A 629 12.28 -0.58 8.55
CA GLU A 629 12.08 -0.56 7.10
C GLU A 629 12.51 -1.89 6.46
N SER A 630 13.70 -2.39 6.81
CA SER A 630 14.17 -3.71 6.36
C SER A 630 13.26 -4.86 6.82
N LEU A 631 12.73 -4.79 8.04
CA LEU A 631 11.73 -5.74 8.51
C LEU A 631 10.44 -5.68 7.69
N VAL A 632 9.99 -4.52 7.23
CA VAL A 632 8.82 -4.42 6.34
C VAL A 632 9.08 -5.13 5.00
N TYR A 633 10.28 -5.01 4.43
CA TYR A 633 10.62 -5.74 3.19
C TYR A 633 10.67 -7.26 3.41
N LEU A 634 11.22 -7.71 4.55
CA LEU A 634 11.16 -9.11 4.96
C LEU A 634 9.72 -9.61 5.07
N LEU A 635 8.85 -8.86 5.76
CA LEU A 635 7.43 -9.21 5.93
C LEU A 635 6.71 -9.26 4.59
N TYR A 636 6.99 -8.29 3.70
CA TYR A 636 6.44 -8.28 2.35
C TYR A 636 6.82 -9.56 1.59
N PHE A 637 8.10 -9.96 1.64
CA PHE A 637 8.59 -11.18 1.01
C PHE A 637 7.91 -12.45 1.56
N VAL A 638 7.91 -12.66 2.88
CA VAL A 638 7.35 -13.88 3.48
C VAL A 638 5.83 -13.97 3.30
N CYS A 639 5.15 -12.85 3.04
CA CYS A 639 3.72 -12.78 2.73
C CYS A 639 3.41 -12.93 1.22
N GLY A 640 4.38 -13.30 0.38
CA GLY A 640 4.19 -13.51 -1.06
C GLY A 640 4.36 -12.26 -1.93
N GLY A 641 4.92 -11.19 -1.37
CA GLY A 641 5.27 -9.98 -2.12
C GLY A 641 6.38 -10.24 -3.15
N LYS A 642 6.20 -9.71 -4.36
CA LYS A 642 7.15 -9.86 -5.46
C LYS A 642 8.30 -8.86 -5.30
N THR A 643 9.43 -9.33 -4.80
CA THR A 643 10.67 -8.54 -4.72
C THR A 643 11.58 -8.92 -5.89
N PRO A 644 11.82 -8.03 -6.87
CA PRO A 644 12.67 -8.33 -8.00
C PRO A 644 14.13 -8.46 -7.58
N GLU A 645 14.93 -9.07 -8.44
CA GLU A 645 16.39 -8.98 -8.34
C GLU A 645 16.84 -7.63 -8.90
N PHE A 646 17.85 -7.03 -8.28
CA PHE A 646 18.33 -5.70 -8.62
C PHE A 646 19.77 -5.77 -9.08
N ASP A 647 20.01 -5.32 -10.31
CA ASP A 647 21.35 -5.24 -10.87
C ASP A 647 22.10 -3.99 -10.39
N THR A 648 21.37 -2.96 -9.93
CA THR A 648 21.95 -1.70 -9.43
C THR A 648 21.21 -1.17 -8.19
N MET A 649 21.90 -0.34 -7.39
CA MET A 649 21.31 0.32 -6.23
C MET A 649 20.22 1.32 -6.64
N GLU A 650 20.38 2.00 -7.77
CA GLU A 650 19.40 2.94 -8.32
C GLU A 650 18.09 2.22 -8.69
N ALA A 651 18.18 1.03 -9.29
CA ALA A 651 17.00 0.23 -9.61
C ALA A 651 16.24 -0.18 -8.34
N ALA A 652 17.00 -0.54 -7.29
CA ALA A 652 16.46 -0.87 -5.97
C ALA A 652 15.77 0.33 -5.30
N LEU A 653 16.34 1.53 -5.43
CA LEU A 653 15.75 2.78 -4.92
C LEU A 653 14.49 3.20 -5.70
N GLN A 654 14.53 3.14 -7.03
CA GLN A 654 13.38 3.43 -7.88
C GLN A 654 12.22 2.45 -7.64
N TRP A 655 12.54 1.17 -7.36
CA TRP A 655 11.51 0.21 -6.97
C TRP A 655 10.87 0.57 -5.64
N ARG A 656 11.65 0.93 -4.61
CA ARG A 656 11.12 1.35 -3.31
C ARG A 656 10.24 2.59 -3.44
N GLU A 657 10.72 3.61 -4.14
CA GLU A 657 9.96 4.84 -4.38
C GLU A 657 8.61 4.52 -5.04
N ARG A 658 8.60 3.70 -6.10
CA ARG A 658 7.38 3.29 -6.78
C ARG A 658 6.45 2.46 -5.90
N VAL A 659 6.97 1.48 -5.18
CA VAL A 659 6.18 0.53 -4.38
C VAL A 659 5.56 1.20 -3.15
N TRP A 660 6.30 2.07 -2.47
CA TRP A 660 5.76 2.90 -1.38
C TRP A 660 4.75 3.91 -1.91
N ALA A 661 5.06 4.63 -3.00
CA ALA A 661 4.13 5.59 -3.59
C ALA A 661 2.83 4.94 -4.09
N ARG A 662 2.91 3.69 -4.57
CA ARG A 662 1.73 2.90 -4.99
C ARG A 662 1.07 2.13 -3.85
N ARG A 663 1.63 2.17 -2.64
CA ARG A 663 1.20 1.41 -1.47
C ARG A 663 1.11 -0.11 -1.68
N ALA A 664 1.91 -0.66 -2.59
CA ALA A 664 1.84 -2.08 -2.92
C ALA A 664 2.28 -2.98 -1.75
N ILE A 665 3.22 -2.52 -0.91
CA ILE A 665 3.60 -3.22 0.33
C ILE A 665 2.43 -3.23 1.32
N GLN A 666 1.83 -2.08 1.56
CA GLN A 666 0.74 -1.93 2.54
C GLN A 666 -0.51 -2.70 2.12
N GLN A 667 -0.80 -2.76 0.82
CA GLN A 667 -1.86 -3.60 0.26
C GLN A 667 -1.59 -5.08 0.53
N GLN A 668 -0.41 -5.59 0.15
CA GLN A 668 -0.06 -7.00 0.37
C GLN A 668 -0.12 -7.39 1.85
N LEU A 669 0.47 -6.56 2.72
CA LEU A 669 0.45 -6.80 4.17
C LEU A 669 -0.96 -6.65 4.76
N GLY A 670 -1.80 -5.79 4.18
CA GLY A 670 -3.19 -5.60 4.57
C GLY A 670 -4.14 -6.72 4.16
N GLU A 671 -3.83 -7.45 3.09
CA GLU A 671 -4.52 -8.70 2.75
C GLU A 671 -4.29 -9.78 3.82
N VAL A 672 -3.11 -9.76 4.45
CA VAL A 672 -2.71 -10.69 5.51
C VAL A 672 -3.20 -10.25 6.89
N SER A 673 -2.97 -8.98 7.28
CA SER A 673 -3.39 -8.44 8.57
C SER A 673 -3.46 -6.92 8.56
N ALA A 674 -4.58 -6.38 9.08
CA ALA A 674 -4.75 -4.93 9.28
C ALA A 674 -3.67 -4.32 10.21
N VAL A 675 -3.13 -5.10 11.15
CA VAL A 675 -2.07 -4.63 12.06
C VAL A 675 -0.73 -4.54 11.35
N LEU A 676 -0.42 -5.48 10.46
CA LEU A 676 0.81 -5.43 9.64
C LEU A 676 0.76 -4.26 8.64
N LYS A 677 -0.39 -4.03 8.01
CA LYS A 677 -0.61 -2.83 7.19
C LYS A 677 -0.34 -1.55 7.99
N ALA A 678 -0.96 -1.44 9.17
CA ALA A 678 -0.79 -0.26 10.01
C ALA A 678 0.67 -0.07 10.44
N PHE A 679 1.40 -1.16 10.67
CA PHE A 679 2.84 -1.11 10.99
C PHE A 679 3.64 -0.59 9.80
N ALA A 680 3.37 -1.08 8.58
CA ALA A 680 4.01 -0.60 7.36
C ALA A 680 3.70 0.89 7.08
N ASP A 681 2.43 1.32 7.22
CA ASP A 681 2.03 2.73 7.11
C ASP A 681 2.80 3.61 8.13
N TYR A 682 3.01 3.10 9.35
CA TYR A 682 3.80 3.80 10.37
C TYR A 682 5.28 3.90 10.02
N VAL A 683 5.88 2.82 9.53
CA VAL A 683 7.29 2.82 9.12
C VAL A 683 7.50 3.75 7.92
N ASP A 684 6.60 3.75 6.94
CA ASP A 684 6.63 4.68 5.80
C ASP A 684 6.67 6.15 6.26
N SER A 685 5.87 6.51 7.27
CA SER A 685 5.90 7.86 7.87
C SER A 685 7.21 8.25 8.57
N LEU A 686 8.06 7.26 8.88
CA LEU A 686 9.37 7.44 9.50
C LEU A 686 10.52 7.44 8.51
N CYS A 687 10.35 6.83 7.34
CA CYS A 687 11.38 6.74 6.30
C CYS A 687 11.91 8.13 5.94
N GLY A 688 13.25 8.28 5.93
CA GLY A 688 13.91 9.56 5.68
C GLY A 688 13.83 10.58 6.82
N THR A 689 13.33 10.20 8.00
CA THR A 689 13.27 11.05 9.19
C THR A 689 14.27 10.61 10.27
N PRO A 690 14.74 11.52 11.15
CA PRO A 690 15.62 11.17 12.25
C PRO A 690 14.88 10.53 13.45
N TYR A 691 13.60 10.19 13.32
CA TYR A 691 12.78 9.75 14.44
C TYR A 691 12.87 8.24 14.66
N PRO A 692 13.03 7.79 15.93
CA PRO A 692 13.06 6.36 16.24
C PRO A 692 11.68 5.72 16.16
N VAL A 693 11.70 4.40 15.99
CA VAL A 693 10.52 3.54 16.05
C VAL A 693 10.05 3.39 17.50
N ASP A 694 8.74 3.50 17.73
CA ASP A 694 8.14 3.26 19.04
C ASP A 694 7.78 1.77 19.17
N TYR A 695 8.77 0.97 19.54
CA TYR A 695 8.64 -0.48 19.58
C TYR A 695 7.57 -0.95 20.57
N ASP A 696 7.42 -0.31 21.73
CA ASP A 696 6.51 -0.78 22.78
C ASP A 696 5.05 -0.68 22.37
N ILE A 697 4.66 0.37 21.64
CA ILE A 697 3.30 0.50 21.09
C ILE A 697 3.01 -0.64 20.10
N TRP A 698 3.95 -0.93 19.20
CA TRP A 698 3.76 -1.95 18.18
C TRP A 698 3.76 -3.35 18.75
N LEU A 699 4.62 -3.64 19.72
CA LEU A 699 4.60 -4.90 20.44
C LEU A 699 3.25 -5.10 21.15
N ARG A 700 2.74 -4.11 21.88
CA ARG A 700 1.40 -4.19 22.50
C ARG A 700 0.30 -4.47 21.48
N ARG A 701 0.33 -3.81 20.32
CA ARG A 701 -0.67 -3.99 19.25
C ARG A 701 -0.60 -5.38 18.62
N LEU A 702 0.60 -5.87 18.35
CA LEU A 702 0.82 -7.20 17.78
C LEU A 702 0.42 -8.31 18.76
N SER A 703 0.77 -8.17 20.05
CA SER A 703 0.35 -9.14 21.07
C SER A 703 -1.18 -9.23 21.18
N ARG A 704 -1.90 -8.11 21.14
CA ARG A 704 -3.38 -8.09 21.11
C ARG A 704 -4.00 -8.70 19.85
N ALA A 705 -3.24 -8.76 18.75
CA ALA A 705 -3.70 -9.37 17.52
C ALA A 705 -3.45 -10.88 17.50
N LEU A 706 -2.36 -11.33 18.13
CA LEU A 706 -1.97 -12.73 18.26
C LEU A 706 -2.80 -13.47 19.33
N HIS A 707 -3.01 -12.83 20.48
CA HIS A 707 -3.97 -13.30 21.46
C HIS A 707 -5.33 -12.80 21.00
N HIS A 708 -6.20 -13.69 20.50
CA HIS A 708 -7.61 -13.39 20.26
C HIS A 708 -8.33 -13.04 21.58
N ASP A 709 -7.93 -11.96 22.24
CA ASP A 709 -8.61 -11.40 23.39
C ASP A 709 -9.85 -10.70 22.86
N ASP A 710 -10.93 -11.48 22.86
CA ASP A 710 -12.30 -11.05 22.78
C ASP A 710 -12.52 -9.82 23.70
N PRO A 711 -12.77 -8.61 23.17
CA PRO A 711 -13.34 -7.53 23.95
C PRO A 711 -14.87 -7.67 23.96
N GLY A 712 -15.41 -8.88 23.80
CA GLY A 712 -16.75 -9.20 24.24
C GLY A 712 -16.78 -9.15 25.76
N LYS A 713 -17.22 -8.01 26.33
CA LYS A 713 -17.69 -7.93 27.71
C LYS A 713 -18.53 -9.18 28.00
N LYS A 714 -18.01 -10.12 28.81
CA LYS A 714 -18.84 -11.09 29.52
C LYS A 714 -19.71 -10.27 30.47
N ILE A 715 -20.93 -10.01 30.02
CA ILE A 715 -21.99 -9.49 30.87
C ILE A 715 -22.42 -10.69 31.73
N ASP A 716 -21.87 -10.77 32.94
CA ASP A 716 -22.50 -11.53 34.00
C ASP A 716 -23.89 -10.93 34.22
N TYR A 717 -24.92 -11.74 33.99
CA TYR A 717 -26.30 -11.35 34.28
C TYR A 717 -26.61 -11.63 35.77
N PRO A 718 -26.80 -10.59 36.60
CA PRO A 718 -27.71 -10.71 37.73
C PRO A 718 -29.09 -10.22 37.30
N SER A 719 -30.05 -11.13 37.42
CA SER A 719 -31.49 -10.94 37.22
C SER A 719 -32.01 -9.73 37.99
N THR A 720 -32.56 -8.70 37.31
CA THR A 720 -33.87 -8.08 37.62
C THR A 720 -34.20 -6.87 36.71
N SER A 721 -35.29 -7.03 35.96
CA SER A 721 -36.31 -6.04 35.57
C SER A 721 -35.96 -4.53 35.55
N GLY A 722 -35.99 -3.95 34.34
CA GLY A 722 -36.70 -2.68 34.12
C GLY A 722 -35.93 -1.53 33.43
N ARG A 723 -36.27 -1.33 32.15
CA ARG A 723 -36.20 -0.09 31.35
C ARG A 723 -34.86 0.28 30.69
N LEU A 724 -34.89 0.16 29.36
CA LEU A 724 -33.89 0.57 28.38
C LEU A 724 -33.75 2.10 28.32
N ASP A 725 -32.53 2.60 28.54
CA ASP A 725 -32.00 3.82 27.94
C ASP A 725 -30.63 3.45 27.33
N TYR A 726 -30.53 3.49 26.01
CA TYR A 726 -29.28 3.27 25.29
C TYR A 726 -28.42 4.53 25.36
N VAL A 727 -27.49 4.55 26.32
CA VAL A 727 -26.31 5.42 26.31
C VAL A 727 -25.12 4.50 26.02
N ALA A 728 -24.58 4.56 24.80
CA ALA A 728 -23.33 3.91 24.46
C ALA A 728 -22.18 4.82 24.89
N GLU A 729 -21.41 4.34 25.87
CA GLU A 729 -20.28 5.03 26.46
C GLU A 729 -19.14 5.25 25.46
N SER A 730 -18.75 6.51 25.42
CA SER A 730 -17.58 7.11 24.80
C SER A 730 -16.28 6.65 25.48
N SER A 731 -15.24 6.40 24.67
CA SER A 731 -13.85 6.52 25.13
C SER A 731 -13.45 8.00 25.06
N GLY A 732 -13.77 8.76 26.10
CA GLY A 732 -13.33 10.14 26.27
C GLY A 732 -12.11 10.23 27.19
N THR A 733 -11.13 11.05 26.83
CA THR A 733 -10.37 11.80 27.83
C THR A 733 -10.78 13.26 27.72
N SER A 734 -11.26 13.79 28.85
CA SER A 734 -11.92 15.08 28.97
C SER A 734 -10.93 16.23 28.91
N GLY A 735 -11.17 17.20 28.02
CA GLY A 735 -10.57 18.53 28.12
C GLY A 735 -11.31 19.33 29.19
N ALA A 736 -10.63 19.60 30.31
CA ALA A 736 -11.11 20.55 31.30
C ALA A 736 -11.01 21.97 30.72
N SER A 737 -12.13 22.67 30.67
CA SER A 737 -12.20 24.11 30.49
C SER A 737 -11.62 24.81 31.73
N LEU A 738 -10.69 25.74 31.50
CA LEU A 738 -10.36 26.77 32.48
C LEU A 738 -10.43 28.14 31.79
N ASN A 739 -11.43 28.89 32.27
CA ASN A 739 -11.85 30.28 32.01
C ASN A 739 -12.60 30.60 30.72
#